data_AF-A0A1C6H4P2-F1
#
_entry.id   AF-A0A1C6H4P2-F1
#
_cell.length_a   1.000
_cell.length_b   1.000
_cell.length_c   1.000
_cell.angle_alpha   90.00
_cell.angle_beta   90.00
_cell.angle_gamma   90.00
#
_symmetry.space_group_name_H-M   'P 1'
#
loop_
_entity.id
_entity.type
_entity.pdbx_description
1 polymer ?
#
loop_
_entity_poly.entity_id
_entity_poly.type
_entity_poly.pdbx_seq_one_letter_code
_entity_poly.pdbx_strand_id
1 'polypeptide(L)'
;MNKRLKKILALLLTAAMVFGSSVTALAQMTGNGTAAMSISFQTAFEEQAITYTRILCLKNSGNANGTLLMTCDQHSWVDGEQVWPIYRSTDNGNTWSHVSDVKDTVFGTNRKAQPMLFELPQAVGNLPKGTVLLAGNLVPNDQSSSRIVIYKSANQGSSWDYVSTVDTGGPFDYDPSPTSTTTTVWEPFLYMDAYGHLVCAYSDERQKANGVLQALSLRYTSDGTNWSELKNIVAVGNQNDRPGMVTVDQMPNGKYIATYEVVNKPSLSQNSSIVYYKTSDDGLAWNPSDVGTLLETEDGLCLGSSPYVKWVNAGGPNGMVIVGSKWAINKNGDIQEGGQNFFVNYNLGEGPWERYPQPLTWDAEGIQYLDAFSQCIGTNVDDTVLYESANILSPDGSGIDVRFGTLPLTYALYEAENANLTNAQTIECYDSSGGYEVGYINYSDSKVLFDKVVVPESGTYTVYVRYNNGTGGNSSHKVSVNGGSSSTVTYPATADWNRYQWASFNCPLNAGNNTIQLSFNGTYAELDCIMVGKAGTDLNRDFMIKNKNSGMYLETPSMGTADNAVLGQYSKTVYPCQLWEIKASGSGSTLMNRNSGKYCQIQNASMADGAKAVQYTYSGSPTQIWSFEEVSGGYFYIKNQNSQKLLEIAGNSTELGAEAGQWGDTGYDCQKWTLVKESTR
;
A
#
# COMPACT_ATOMS: atom_id res chain seq x y z
N MET A 1 -65.65 27.20 -33.12
CA MET A 1 -65.17 28.58 -33.34
C MET A 1 -64.72 29.11 -31.99
N ASN A 2 -63.49 29.56 -31.74
CA ASN A 2 -62.40 29.93 -32.63
C ASN A 2 -61.14 29.98 -31.73
N LYS A 3 -60.09 29.18 -31.98
CA LYS A 3 -59.04 29.45 -32.98
C LYS A 3 -58.90 30.96 -33.26
N ARG A 4 -57.71 31.49 -32.91
CA ARG A 4 -57.08 32.76 -33.37
C ARG A 4 -57.06 33.91 -32.36
N LEU A 5 -55.89 34.07 -31.73
CA LEU A 5 -55.01 35.27 -31.68
C LEU A 5 -54.23 35.20 -30.36
N LYS A 6 -52.91 34.97 -30.33
CA LYS A 6 -51.83 35.87 -30.78
C LYS A 6 -50.61 35.00 -31.20
N LYS A 7 -50.22 34.92 -32.48
CA LYS A 7 -49.12 35.66 -33.16
C LYS A 7 -47.83 35.74 -32.30
N ILE A 8 -46.86 34.85 -32.57
CA ILE A 8 -45.67 35.03 -33.45
C ILE A 8 -44.63 36.01 -32.87
N LEU A 9 -43.53 35.47 -32.36
CA LEU A 9 -42.14 35.93 -32.55
C LEU A 9 -41.23 34.76 -32.08
N ALA A 10 -40.66 34.00 -33.01
CA ALA A 10 -39.27 34.12 -33.46
C ALA A 10 -38.31 33.24 -32.63
N LEU A 11 -37.77 32.23 -33.31
CA LEU A 11 -36.62 31.42 -32.91
C LEU A 11 -35.51 32.31 -32.32
N LEU A 12 -35.19 32.07 -31.06
CA LEU A 12 -33.83 32.22 -30.56
C LEU A 12 -33.51 30.92 -29.82
N LEU A 13 -32.90 29.97 -30.53
CA LEU A 13 -32.05 28.97 -29.90
C LEU A 13 -30.92 29.75 -29.23
N THR A 14 -31.08 30.08 -27.96
CA THR A 14 -29.93 30.35 -27.10
C THR A 14 -29.31 29.00 -26.79
N ALA A 15 -28.36 28.61 -27.64
CA ALA A 15 -27.28 27.75 -27.21
C ALA A 15 -26.63 28.46 -26.02
N ALA A 16 -26.97 28.04 -24.81
CA ALA A 16 -26.22 28.42 -23.63
C ALA A 16 -24.84 27.77 -23.78
N MET A 17 -23.91 28.47 -24.43
CA MET A 17 -22.50 28.26 -24.17
C MET A 17 -22.32 28.52 -22.69
N VAL A 18 -22.24 27.44 -21.92
CA VAL A 18 -21.65 27.47 -20.60
C VAL A 18 -20.20 27.88 -20.84
N PHE A 19 -19.92 29.18 -20.72
CA PHE A 19 -18.56 29.64 -20.49
C PHE A 19 -18.17 29.07 -19.14
N GLY A 20 -17.57 27.88 -19.17
CA GLY A 20 -16.83 27.37 -18.02
C GLY A 20 -15.75 28.40 -17.74
N SER A 21 -15.93 29.19 -16.69
CA SER A 21 -14.82 29.95 -16.12
C SER A 21 -13.74 28.93 -15.80
N SER A 22 -12.67 28.94 -16.58
CA SER A 22 -11.46 28.16 -16.33
C SER A 22 -10.86 28.66 -15.03
N VAL A 23 -11.26 28.05 -13.92
CA VAL A 23 -10.51 28.14 -12.68
C VAL A 23 -9.20 27.44 -12.98
N THR A 24 -8.13 28.22 -13.15
CA THR A 24 -6.77 27.69 -13.17
C THR A 24 -6.55 27.03 -11.82
N ALA A 25 -6.71 25.72 -11.76
CA ALA A 25 -6.31 24.94 -10.61
C ALA A 25 -4.80 25.08 -10.49
N LEU A 26 -4.35 25.80 -9.45
CA LEU A 26 -2.95 25.75 -9.05
C LEU A 26 -2.70 24.36 -8.47
N ALA A 27 -1.54 23.80 -8.81
CA ALA A 27 -1.16 22.54 -8.22
C ALA A 27 -0.97 22.71 -6.71
N GLN A 28 -1.55 21.81 -5.91
CA GLN A 28 -1.22 21.68 -4.50
C GLN A 28 0.02 20.79 -4.39
N MET A 29 1.03 21.27 -3.66
CA MET A 29 2.23 20.49 -3.41
C MET A 29 1.98 19.67 -2.15
N THR A 30 2.14 18.36 -2.23
CA THR A 30 2.15 17.50 -1.05
C THR A 30 3.58 17.30 -0.52
N GLY A 31 4.60 17.71 -1.30
CA GLY A 31 6.01 17.55 -0.94
C GLY A 31 6.33 16.12 -0.56
N ASN A 32 7.31 15.94 0.33
CA ASN A 32 7.58 14.67 1.01
C ASN A 32 6.82 14.58 2.34
N GLY A 33 5.52 14.88 2.31
CA GLY A 33 4.64 14.89 3.49
C GLY A 33 4.89 16.01 4.50
N THR A 34 4.04 16.03 5.54
CA THR A 34 4.08 16.99 6.64
C THR A 34 5.00 16.49 7.75
N ALA A 35 5.83 17.36 8.33
CA ALA A 35 6.58 17.02 9.54
C ALA A 35 5.64 17.06 10.76
N ALA A 36 5.47 15.92 11.43
CA ALA A 36 4.68 15.80 12.65
C ALA A 36 5.49 16.21 13.90
N MET A 37 6.79 15.93 13.89
CA MET A 37 7.77 16.41 14.87
C MET A 37 9.17 16.42 14.26
N SER A 38 10.09 17.16 14.88
CA SER A 38 11.50 17.24 14.47
C SER A 38 12.40 17.22 15.70
N ILE A 39 13.53 16.53 15.61
CA ILE A 39 14.60 16.56 16.61
C ILE A 39 15.90 16.98 15.93
N SER A 40 16.54 18.03 16.45
CA SER A 40 17.83 18.49 15.94
C SER A 40 18.96 17.59 16.41
N PHE A 41 19.97 17.39 15.55
CA PHE A 41 21.22 16.71 15.95
C PHE A 41 21.96 17.41 17.10
N GLN A 42 21.68 18.70 17.35
CA GLN A 42 22.29 19.42 18.48
C GLN A 42 21.69 19.02 19.84
N THR A 43 20.44 18.54 19.86
CA THR A 43 19.73 18.15 21.09
C THR A 43 19.59 16.65 21.25
N ALA A 44 19.78 15.90 20.16
CA ALA A 44 19.82 14.45 20.20
C ALA A 44 21.05 13.94 20.97
N PHE A 45 20.87 12.87 21.74
CA PHE A 45 21.99 12.20 22.42
C PHE A 45 22.61 11.08 21.59
N GLU A 46 22.02 10.76 20.44
CA GLU A 46 22.47 9.75 19.46
C GLU A 46 22.22 10.27 18.04
N GLU A 47 23.07 9.87 17.09
CA GLU A 47 23.09 10.40 15.71
C GLU A 47 21.80 10.10 14.93
N GLN A 48 21.05 9.08 15.33
CA GLN A 48 19.79 8.71 14.70
C GLN A 48 18.68 9.72 14.97
N ALA A 49 18.72 10.45 16.09
CA ALA A 49 17.73 11.42 16.59
C ALA A 49 16.29 10.91 16.79
N ILE A 50 15.71 10.18 15.81
CA ILE A 50 14.38 9.58 15.82
C ILE A 50 14.42 8.24 15.09
N THR A 51 13.81 7.20 15.66
CA THR A 51 13.53 5.93 14.98
C THR A 51 12.11 5.42 15.31
N TYR A 52 11.66 4.29 14.74
CA TYR A 52 10.45 3.59 15.18
C TYR A 52 9.17 4.43 15.18
N THR A 53 8.91 5.14 14.07
CA THR A 53 7.70 5.96 13.97
C THR A 53 6.44 5.09 13.94
N ARG A 54 5.38 5.52 14.61
CA ARG A 54 4.11 4.80 14.67
C ARG A 54 2.97 5.77 14.59
N ILE A 55 1.97 5.42 13.78
CA ILE A 55 0.72 6.17 13.64
C ILE A 55 -0.47 5.27 13.95
N LEU A 56 -1.51 5.86 14.52
CA LEU A 56 -2.77 5.19 14.81
C LEU A 56 -3.93 6.14 14.47
N CYS A 57 -4.79 5.72 13.56
CA CYS A 57 -6.09 6.34 13.34
C CYS A 57 -7.12 5.70 14.29
N LEU A 58 -7.77 6.50 15.12
CA LEU A 58 -8.81 6.01 16.01
C LEU A 58 -10.06 5.62 15.20
N LYS A 59 -10.54 4.40 15.39
CA LYS A 59 -11.73 3.83 14.73
C LYS A 59 -12.79 3.36 15.73
N ASN A 60 -12.44 3.25 17.02
CA ASN A 60 -13.27 2.70 18.08
C ASN A 60 -13.48 3.66 19.26
N SER A 61 -13.25 4.96 19.05
CA SER A 61 -13.32 6.04 20.04
C SER A 61 -14.53 6.97 19.87
N GLY A 62 -15.57 6.52 19.17
CA GLY A 62 -16.82 7.26 19.00
C GLY A 62 -16.62 8.58 18.25
N ASN A 63 -16.94 9.71 18.89
CA ASN A 63 -16.82 11.04 18.28
C ASN A 63 -15.37 11.44 17.95
N ALA A 64 -14.38 10.75 18.51
CA ALA A 64 -12.97 10.99 18.21
C ALA A 64 -12.44 10.15 17.03
N ASN A 65 -13.28 9.32 16.41
CA ASN A 65 -12.89 8.55 15.22
C ASN A 65 -12.33 9.47 14.12
N GLY A 66 -11.25 9.02 13.46
CA GLY A 66 -10.50 9.81 12.49
C GLY A 66 -9.40 10.70 13.09
N THR A 67 -9.33 10.81 14.42
CA THR A 67 -8.16 11.41 15.10
C THR A 67 -6.94 10.53 14.87
N LEU A 68 -5.82 11.14 14.53
CA LEU A 68 -4.54 10.47 14.38
C LEU A 68 -3.68 10.72 15.62
N LEU A 69 -3.04 9.66 16.12
CA LEU A 69 -1.99 9.71 17.12
C LEU A 69 -0.67 9.27 16.48
N MET A 70 0.43 9.90 16.87
CA MET A 70 1.78 9.54 16.44
C MET A 70 2.70 9.40 17.67
N THR A 71 3.61 8.42 17.62
CA THR A 71 4.73 8.28 18.56
C THR A 71 5.98 7.77 17.86
N CYS A 72 7.12 7.79 18.55
CA CYS A 72 8.42 7.32 18.03
C CYS A 72 9.40 7.03 19.17
N ASP A 73 10.54 6.42 18.82
CA ASP A 73 11.74 6.50 19.64
C ASP A 73 12.38 7.87 19.43
N GLN A 74 12.18 8.79 20.37
CA GLN A 74 12.92 10.05 20.36
C GLN A 74 14.27 9.85 21.06
N HIS A 75 15.37 10.22 20.44
CA HIS A 75 16.70 10.12 21.04
C HIS A 75 17.09 11.47 21.65
N SER A 76 16.19 12.06 22.44
CA SER A 76 16.36 13.32 23.14
C SER A 76 15.79 13.24 24.57
N TRP A 77 16.36 14.04 25.48
CA TRP A 77 15.98 14.04 26.90
C TRP A 77 14.82 15.00 27.16
N VAL A 78 13.82 14.53 27.92
CA VAL A 78 12.76 15.36 28.52
C VAL A 78 12.83 15.18 30.03
N ASP A 79 13.26 16.23 30.73
CA ASP A 79 13.50 16.23 32.18
C ASP A 79 14.45 15.11 32.66
N GLY A 80 15.47 14.78 31.88
CA GLY A 80 16.50 13.79 32.24
C GLY A 80 16.15 12.32 31.93
N GLU A 81 15.04 12.08 31.23
CA GLU A 81 14.59 10.75 30.80
C GLU A 81 14.12 10.79 29.33
N GLN A 82 14.35 9.71 28.60
CA GLN A 82 13.80 9.50 27.25
C GLN A 82 12.30 9.21 27.38
N VAL A 83 11.47 9.73 26.48
CA VAL A 83 10.01 9.51 26.50
C VAL A 83 9.52 8.89 25.21
N TRP A 84 8.33 8.29 25.23
CA TRP A 84 7.55 8.14 24.00
C TRP A 84 6.63 9.35 23.86
N PRO A 85 6.96 10.33 22.98
CA PRO A 85 6.11 11.50 22.80
C PRO A 85 4.84 11.10 22.07
N ILE A 86 3.71 11.74 22.42
CA ILE A 86 2.44 11.57 21.74
C ILE A 86 2.06 12.86 21.04
N TYR A 87 1.97 12.80 19.72
CA TYR A 87 1.44 13.87 18.89
C TYR A 87 0.06 13.50 18.36
N ARG A 88 -0.76 14.51 18.09
CA ARG A 88 -2.13 14.34 17.60
C ARG A 88 -2.43 15.24 16.42
N SER A 89 -3.18 14.70 15.46
CA SER A 89 -3.80 15.43 14.36
C SER A 89 -5.30 15.15 14.32
N THR A 90 -6.09 16.17 14.00
CA THR A 90 -7.55 16.09 13.82
C THR A 90 -7.98 16.57 12.42
N ASP A 91 -7.03 16.73 11.51
CA ASP A 91 -7.23 17.30 10.18
C ASP A 91 -6.61 16.44 9.08
N ASN A 92 -6.62 15.12 9.27
CA ASN A 92 -6.01 14.11 8.39
C ASN A 92 -4.48 14.25 8.24
N GLY A 93 -3.78 14.67 9.30
CA GLY A 93 -2.32 14.73 9.36
C GLY A 93 -1.72 15.98 8.73
N ASN A 94 -2.54 16.97 8.39
CA ASN A 94 -2.07 18.25 7.86
C ASN A 94 -1.37 19.09 8.93
N THR A 95 -1.82 19.01 10.18
CA THR A 95 -1.15 19.64 11.32
C THR A 95 -1.08 18.69 12.51
N TRP A 96 -0.01 18.83 13.29
CA TRP A 96 0.28 17.98 14.46
C TRP A 96 0.56 18.84 15.68
N SER A 97 0.15 18.36 16.84
CA SER A 97 0.43 18.99 18.13
C SER A 97 0.86 17.95 19.15
N HIS A 98 1.90 18.26 19.92
CA HIS A 98 2.27 17.46 21.08
C HIS A 98 1.14 17.46 22.11
N VAL A 99 0.87 16.31 22.73
CA VAL A 99 -0.25 16.11 23.67
C VAL A 99 0.23 15.60 25.02
N SER A 100 1.13 14.61 25.03
CA SER A 100 1.66 14.02 26.27
C SER A 100 2.99 13.33 26.01
N ASP A 101 3.71 13.02 27.09
CA ASP A 101 4.93 12.21 27.08
C ASP A 101 4.70 10.98 27.95
N VAL A 102 4.89 9.78 27.39
CA VAL A 102 4.81 8.54 28.17
C VAL A 102 6.16 8.28 28.83
N LYS A 103 6.19 8.38 30.16
CA LYS A 103 7.36 8.16 31.03
C LYS A 103 7.24 6.83 31.78
N ASP A 104 8.35 6.31 32.28
CA ASP A 104 8.29 5.15 33.18
C ASP A 104 7.81 5.59 34.56
N THR A 105 6.71 5.01 35.02
CA THR A 105 6.11 5.32 36.33
C THR A 105 6.32 4.21 37.37
N VAL A 106 6.95 3.10 36.99
CA VAL A 106 6.97 1.86 37.80
C VAL A 106 8.37 1.36 38.07
N PHE A 107 9.27 1.37 37.08
CA PHE A 107 10.54 0.66 37.17
C PHE A 107 11.77 1.56 37.34
N GLY A 108 11.60 2.88 37.25
CA GLY A 108 12.71 3.84 37.38
C GLY A 108 13.74 3.76 36.25
N THR A 109 13.30 3.35 35.05
CA THR A 109 14.11 3.36 33.83
C THR A 109 14.17 4.76 33.23
N ASN A 110 15.23 5.05 32.47
CA ASN A 110 15.40 6.36 31.82
C ASN A 110 15.49 6.26 30.29
N ARG A 111 15.57 5.05 29.73
CA ARG A 111 15.59 4.79 28.29
C ARG A 111 14.36 3.99 27.87
N LYS A 112 13.96 4.18 26.62
CA LYS A 112 12.77 3.65 25.99
C LYS A 112 13.08 3.27 24.55
N ALA A 113 12.45 2.22 24.06
CA ALA A 113 12.65 1.76 22.70
C ALA A 113 11.37 1.14 22.12
N GLN A 114 11.27 1.18 20.80
CA GLN A 114 10.39 0.38 19.95
C GLN A 114 8.91 0.49 20.32
N PRO A 115 8.33 1.70 20.39
CA PRO A 115 6.92 1.86 20.72
C PRO A 115 6.05 1.29 19.61
N MET A 116 4.81 1.00 19.98
CA MET A 116 3.71 0.84 19.04
C MET A 116 2.39 1.26 19.68
N LEU A 117 1.46 1.73 18.86
CA LEU A 117 0.12 2.16 19.29
C LEU A 117 -0.93 1.19 18.77
N PHE A 118 -1.88 0.80 19.63
CA PHE A 118 -2.97 -0.11 19.27
C PHE A 118 -4.28 0.35 19.90
N GLU A 119 -5.33 0.55 19.12
CA GLU A 119 -6.67 0.79 19.66
C GLU A 119 -7.43 -0.52 19.76
N LEU A 120 -7.94 -0.86 20.95
CA LEU A 120 -8.71 -2.07 21.15
C LEU A 120 -10.02 -2.06 20.33
N PRO A 121 -10.22 -2.98 19.37
CA PRO A 121 -11.47 -3.06 18.60
C PRO A 121 -12.62 -3.70 19.39
N GLN A 122 -12.28 -4.39 20.48
CA GLN A 122 -13.19 -5.02 21.45
C GLN A 122 -12.59 -4.96 22.85
N ALA A 123 -13.40 -5.21 23.88
CA ALA A 123 -12.89 -5.26 25.25
C ALA A 123 -11.99 -6.48 25.47
N VAL A 124 -10.95 -6.33 26.30
CA VAL A 124 -10.07 -7.42 26.76
C VAL A 124 -9.96 -7.30 28.27
N GLY A 125 -10.58 -8.23 29.00
CA GLY A 125 -10.76 -8.12 30.45
C GLY A 125 -11.39 -6.80 30.87
N ASN A 126 -10.66 -6.04 31.69
CA ASN A 126 -11.09 -4.73 32.19
C ASN A 126 -10.67 -3.56 31.30
N LEU A 127 -10.09 -3.82 30.12
CA LEU A 127 -9.76 -2.80 29.12
C LEU A 127 -10.92 -2.66 28.15
N PRO A 128 -11.69 -1.55 28.17
CA PRO A 128 -12.82 -1.38 27.26
C PRO A 128 -12.38 -1.27 25.79
N LYS A 129 -13.31 -1.57 24.87
CA LYS A 129 -13.19 -1.19 23.46
C LYS A 129 -12.86 0.31 23.35
N GLY A 130 -11.97 0.68 22.43
CA GLY A 130 -11.51 2.06 22.22
C GLY A 130 -10.40 2.51 23.17
N THR A 131 -9.98 1.65 24.12
CA THR A 131 -8.75 1.92 24.88
C THR A 131 -7.57 1.95 23.92
N VAL A 132 -6.78 3.01 23.97
CA VAL A 132 -5.52 3.10 23.23
C VAL A 132 -4.43 2.49 24.10
N LEU A 133 -3.69 1.54 23.56
CA LEU A 133 -2.55 0.89 24.18
C LEU A 133 -1.27 1.40 23.55
N LEU A 134 -0.23 1.54 24.38
CA LEU A 134 1.14 1.70 23.94
C LEU A 134 1.91 0.48 24.45
N ALA A 135 2.53 -0.27 23.55
CA ALA A 135 3.55 -1.24 23.90
C ALA A 135 4.94 -0.66 23.59
N GLY A 136 5.94 -1.06 24.35
CA GLY A 136 7.32 -0.63 24.12
C GLY A 136 8.29 -1.26 25.12
N ASN A 137 9.58 -1.07 24.89
CA ASN A 137 10.64 -1.56 25.76
C ASN A 137 11.09 -0.48 26.75
N LEU A 138 11.05 -0.79 28.04
CA LEU A 138 11.71 -0.01 29.08
C LEU A 138 13.13 -0.54 29.31
N VAL A 139 14.10 0.37 29.33
CA VAL A 139 15.53 0.03 29.43
C VAL A 139 16.17 0.86 30.55
N PRO A 140 16.78 0.23 31.57
CA PRO A 140 17.51 0.95 32.60
C PRO A 140 18.75 1.64 32.02
N ASN A 141 19.28 2.64 32.73
CA ASN A 141 20.42 3.44 32.23
C ASN A 141 21.66 2.59 31.94
N ASP A 142 21.89 1.55 32.75
CA ASP A 142 22.99 0.60 32.60
C ASP A 142 22.72 -0.47 31.53
N GLN A 143 21.55 -0.41 30.88
CA GLN A 143 21.11 -1.33 29.83
C GLN A 143 21.11 -2.79 30.28
N SER A 144 21.02 -3.07 31.58
CA SER A 144 21.10 -4.43 32.16
C SER A 144 19.91 -5.34 31.84
N SER A 145 18.80 -4.78 31.33
CA SER A 145 17.61 -5.55 30.96
C SER A 145 16.81 -4.89 29.85
N SER A 146 15.96 -5.67 29.21
CA SER A 146 14.93 -5.25 28.25
C SER A 146 13.57 -5.68 28.80
N ARG A 147 12.58 -4.79 28.81
CA ARG A 147 11.26 -5.08 29.39
C ARG A 147 10.14 -4.56 28.50
N ILE A 148 9.40 -5.48 27.89
CA ILE A 148 8.23 -5.15 27.10
C ILE A 148 7.06 -4.88 28.05
N VAL A 149 6.49 -3.68 27.97
CA VAL A 149 5.40 -3.22 28.83
C VAL A 149 4.20 -2.74 28.01
N ILE A 150 3.03 -2.70 28.65
CA ILE A 150 1.81 -2.10 28.13
C ILE A 150 1.42 -0.91 29.01
N TYR A 151 1.19 0.24 28.38
CA TYR A 151 0.49 1.39 28.92
C TYR A 151 -0.87 1.54 28.23
N LYS A 152 -1.83 2.15 28.91
CA LYS A 152 -3.16 2.46 28.36
C LYS A 152 -3.51 3.93 28.47
N SER A 153 -4.31 4.41 27.54
CA SER A 153 -4.98 5.70 27.56
C SER A 153 -6.47 5.53 27.27
N ALA A 154 -7.30 6.15 28.12
CA ALA A 154 -8.76 6.20 27.96
C ALA A 154 -9.25 7.55 27.37
N ASN A 155 -8.33 8.47 27.09
CA ASN A 155 -8.60 9.86 26.71
C ASN A 155 -7.75 10.27 25.49
N GLN A 156 -7.72 9.40 24.49
CA GLN A 156 -7.12 9.69 23.17
C GLN A 156 -5.66 10.18 23.28
N GLY A 157 -4.86 9.50 24.12
CA GLY A 157 -3.44 9.75 24.28
C GLY A 157 -3.08 10.92 25.19
N SER A 158 -4.03 11.53 25.90
CA SER A 158 -3.75 12.67 26.79
C SER A 158 -3.15 12.30 28.14
N SER A 159 -3.42 11.09 28.65
CA SER A 159 -2.73 10.53 29.82
C SER A 159 -2.58 9.01 29.69
N TRP A 160 -1.60 8.46 30.41
CA TRP A 160 -1.20 7.07 30.30
C TRP A 160 -1.00 6.41 31.66
N ASP A 161 -1.54 5.21 31.82
CA ASP A 161 -1.37 4.37 33.00
C ASP A 161 -0.68 3.07 32.62
N TYR A 162 0.29 2.62 33.43
CA TYR A 162 0.86 1.29 33.28
C TYR A 162 -0.20 0.20 33.48
N VAL A 163 -0.15 -0.85 32.65
CA VAL A 163 -1.08 -2.00 32.71
C VAL A 163 -0.36 -3.26 33.15
N SER A 164 0.65 -3.69 32.39
CA SER A 164 1.33 -4.96 32.62
C SER A 164 2.68 -5.03 31.93
N THR A 165 3.49 -6.02 32.33
CA THR A 165 4.70 -6.44 31.64
C THR A 165 4.37 -7.69 30.85
N VAL A 166 4.68 -7.68 29.55
CA VAL A 166 4.47 -8.83 28.65
C VAL A 166 5.57 -9.86 28.89
N ASP A 167 6.82 -9.41 28.82
CA ASP A 167 7.99 -10.25 29.05
C ASP A 167 9.23 -9.41 29.39
N THR A 168 10.29 -10.06 29.86
CA THR A 168 11.58 -9.45 30.21
C THR A 168 12.72 -10.28 29.63
N GLY A 169 13.68 -9.60 29.00
CA GLY A 169 14.92 -10.16 28.48
C GLY A 169 16.14 -9.69 29.27
N GLY A 170 17.30 -10.15 28.82
CA GLY A 170 18.60 -9.70 29.32
C GLY A 170 18.98 -8.30 28.84
N PRO A 171 20.27 -7.96 28.93
CA PRO A 171 20.79 -6.64 28.60
C PRO A 171 20.33 -6.14 27.23
N PHE A 172 20.06 -4.84 27.10
CA PHE A 172 19.64 -4.21 25.84
C PHE A 172 20.87 -4.04 24.94
N ASP A 173 21.31 -5.15 24.35
CA ASP A 173 22.56 -5.24 23.58
C ASP A 173 22.31 -5.93 22.24
N TYR A 174 22.77 -5.30 21.16
CA TYR A 174 22.59 -5.78 19.79
C TYR A 174 23.87 -6.46 19.30
N ASP A 175 23.86 -7.79 19.29
CA ASP A 175 24.90 -8.60 18.65
C ASP A 175 24.25 -9.60 17.69
N PRO A 176 24.29 -9.33 16.37
CA PRO A 176 23.73 -10.25 15.39
C PRO A 176 24.64 -11.45 15.12
N SER A 177 25.90 -11.49 15.61
CA SER A 177 26.85 -12.53 15.24
C SER A 177 26.32 -13.96 15.52
N PRO A 178 26.65 -14.97 14.71
CA PRO A 178 26.26 -16.36 14.98
C PRO A 178 26.74 -16.91 16.34
N THR A 179 27.73 -16.26 16.95
CA THR A 179 28.29 -16.58 18.28
C THR A 179 27.66 -15.79 19.42
N SER A 180 26.65 -14.96 19.13
CA SER A 180 26.00 -14.08 20.10
C SER A 180 25.41 -14.85 21.27
N THR A 181 25.57 -14.27 22.46
CA THR A 181 25.03 -14.78 23.73
C THR A 181 23.98 -13.85 24.34
N THR A 182 23.56 -12.82 23.60
CA THR A 182 22.54 -11.88 24.05
C THR A 182 21.20 -12.58 24.29
N THR A 183 20.39 -11.99 25.16
CA THR A 183 19.10 -12.57 25.61
C THR A 183 18.00 -11.52 25.62
N THR A 184 18.18 -10.47 24.82
CA THR A 184 17.29 -9.32 24.73
C THR A 184 15.94 -9.70 24.13
N VAL A 185 14.89 -9.01 24.55
CA VAL A 185 13.58 -9.02 23.88
C VAL A 185 13.32 -7.66 23.25
N TRP A 186 12.79 -7.65 22.02
CA TRP A 186 12.69 -6.44 21.22
C TRP A 186 11.33 -6.30 20.54
N GLU A 187 10.94 -5.06 20.25
CA GLU A 187 10.03 -4.76 19.12
C GLU A 187 8.63 -5.36 19.25
N PRO A 188 7.88 -4.98 20.31
CA PRO A 188 6.54 -5.48 20.49
C PRO A 188 5.60 -5.05 19.35
N PHE A 189 4.75 -5.98 18.94
CA PHE A 189 3.65 -5.76 17.99
C PHE A 189 2.36 -6.39 18.50
N LEU A 190 1.29 -5.59 18.57
CA LEU A 190 0.00 -5.93 19.15
C LEU A 190 -1.04 -6.17 18.05
N TYR A 191 -1.84 -7.22 18.22
CA TYR A 191 -3.01 -7.51 17.40
C TYR A 191 -4.03 -8.35 18.19
N MET A 192 -5.23 -8.53 17.62
CA MET A 192 -6.23 -9.45 18.17
C MET A 192 -6.19 -10.77 17.41
N ASP A 193 -6.13 -11.89 18.12
CA ASP A 193 -6.29 -13.22 17.51
C ASP A 193 -7.77 -13.55 17.20
N ALA A 194 -8.00 -14.67 16.53
CA ALA A 194 -9.35 -15.12 16.16
C ALA A 194 -10.24 -15.47 17.36
N TYR A 195 -9.66 -15.64 18.56
CA TYR A 195 -10.35 -15.98 19.80
C TYR A 195 -10.70 -14.75 20.65
N GLY A 196 -10.26 -13.57 20.22
CA GLY A 196 -10.48 -12.30 20.89
C GLY A 196 -9.50 -12.00 22.02
N HIS A 197 -8.34 -12.66 22.05
CA HIS A 197 -7.24 -12.30 22.93
C HIS A 197 -6.41 -11.17 22.34
N LEU A 198 -5.83 -10.34 23.23
CA LEU A 198 -4.77 -9.42 22.85
C LEU A 198 -3.45 -10.21 22.76
N VAL A 199 -2.81 -10.19 21.60
CA VAL A 199 -1.52 -10.81 21.36
C VAL A 199 -0.43 -9.75 21.34
N CYS A 200 0.73 -10.06 21.92
CA CYS A 200 1.97 -9.32 21.73
C CYS A 200 3.00 -10.27 21.11
N ALA A 201 3.32 -10.03 19.84
CA ALA A 201 4.45 -10.65 19.15
C ALA A 201 5.70 -9.77 19.31
N TYR A 202 6.90 -10.36 19.31
CA TYR A 202 8.15 -9.65 19.53
C TYR A 202 9.36 -10.51 19.12
N SER A 203 10.51 -9.85 18.93
CA SER A 203 11.80 -10.50 18.68
C SER A 203 12.42 -11.02 19.99
N ASP A 204 12.91 -12.26 20.02
CA ASP A 204 13.37 -12.94 21.25
C ASP A 204 14.70 -13.68 21.04
N GLU A 205 15.74 -13.25 21.75
CA GLU A 205 17.07 -13.87 21.67
C GLU A 205 17.34 -14.95 22.72
N ARG A 206 16.42 -15.20 23.65
CA ARG A 206 16.66 -16.06 24.81
C ARG A 206 16.78 -17.55 24.46
N GLN A 207 16.43 -17.92 23.24
CA GLN A 207 16.30 -19.31 22.80
C GLN A 207 17.61 -19.91 22.22
N LYS A 208 18.78 -19.31 22.50
CA LYS A 208 20.10 -19.77 21.99
C LYS A 208 20.37 -21.25 22.26
N ALA A 209 19.92 -21.78 23.40
CA ALA A 209 20.09 -23.19 23.77
C ALA A 209 19.45 -24.18 22.76
N ASN A 210 18.46 -23.72 21.99
CA ASN A 210 17.80 -24.49 20.94
C ASN A 210 18.45 -24.30 19.56
N GLY A 211 19.62 -23.67 19.49
CA GLY A 211 20.28 -23.29 18.24
C GLY A 211 19.57 -22.15 17.49
N VAL A 212 18.66 -21.43 18.14
CA VAL A 212 17.92 -20.30 17.57
C VAL A 212 18.66 -19.01 17.89
N LEU A 213 19.14 -18.30 16.87
CA LEU A 213 19.88 -17.06 17.07
C LEU A 213 18.94 -15.93 17.51
N GLN A 214 17.80 -15.78 16.86
CA GLN A 214 16.68 -14.97 17.34
C GLN A 214 15.39 -15.63 16.88
N ALA A 215 14.37 -15.62 17.71
CA ALA A 215 13.03 -16.07 17.39
C ALA A 215 12.11 -14.86 17.19
N LEU A 216 11.02 -15.07 16.48
CA LEU A 216 9.81 -14.28 16.60
C LEU A 216 8.88 -15.03 17.55
N SER A 217 8.68 -14.48 18.73
CA SER A 217 7.87 -15.05 19.79
C SER A 217 6.57 -14.29 19.97
N LEU A 218 5.59 -14.91 20.64
CA LEU A 218 4.36 -14.25 21.04
C LEU A 218 3.88 -14.74 22.41
N ARG A 219 3.12 -13.86 23.07
CA ARG A 219 2.25 -14.18 24.20
C ARG A 219 0.89 -13.54 23.98
N TYR A 220 -0.16 -14.11 24.56
CA TYR A 220 -1.50 -13.54 24.48
C TYR A 220 -2.14 -13.41 25.87
N THR A 221 -3.12 -12.53 26.00
CA THR A 221 -3.88 -12.31 27.22
C THR A 221 -5.38 -12.17 26.92
N SER A 222 -6.21 -12.78 27.77
CA SER A 222 -7.66 -12.62 27.74
C SER A 222 -8.17 -11.55 28.71
N ASP A 223 -7.32 -11.11 29.65
CA ASP A 223 -7.70 -10.16 30.70
C ASP A 223 -6.93 -8.82 30.65
N GLY A 224 -5.93 -8.71 29.78
CA GLY A 224 -5.10 -7.52 29.58
C GLY A 224 -3.86 -7.45 30.47
N THR A 225 -3.69 -8.38 31.41
CA THR A 225 -2.66 -8.32 32.46
C THR A 225 -1.86 -9.61 32.65
N ASN A 226 -2.51 -10.77 32.53
CA ASN A 226 -1.87 -12.07 32.65
C ASN A 226 -1.59 -12.64 31.26
N TRP A 227 -0.31 -12.90 30.99
CA TRP A 227 0.16 -13.35 29.68
C TRP A 227 0.35 -14.86 29.65
N SER A 228 0.00 -15.47 28.52
CA SER A 228 0.16 -16.91 28.26
C SER A 228 1.62 -17.35 28.40
N GLU A 229 1.84 -18.67 28.38
CA GLU A 229 3.16 -19.22 28.07
C GLU A 229 3.65 -18.76 26.69
N LEU A 230 4.98 -18.83 26.51
CA LEU A 230 5.66 -18.42 25.30
C LEU A 230 5.28 -19.33 24.12
N LYS A 231 4.97 -18.74 22.97
CA LYS A 231 4.83 -19.43 21.68
C LYS A 231 5.72 -18.76 20.64
N ASN A 232 5.98 -19.43 19.52
CA ASN A 232 6.83 -18.92 18.44
C ASN A 232 6.05 -18.80 17.13
N ILE A 233 6.30 -17.72 16.39
CA ILE A 233 5.94 -17.54 14.98
C ILE A 233 7.03 -18.17 14.09
N VAL A 234 8.30 -17.85 14.41
CA VAL A 234 9.51 -18.35 13.75
C VAL A 234 10.59 -18.58 14.80
N ALA A 235 11.25 -19.74 14.78
CA ALA A 235 12.35 -20.09 15.66
C ALA A 235 13.23 -21.14 14.96
N VAL A 236 13.96 -20.70 13.92
CA VAL A 236 14.79 -21.58 13.09
C VAL A 236 16.09 -21.93 13.83
N GLY A 237 16.30 -23.22 14.10
CA GLY A 237 17.44 -23.74 14.86
C GLY A 237 18.71 -23.93 14.03
N ASN A 238 19.19 -22.90 13.34
CA ASN A 238 20.39 -22.97 12.47
C ASN A 238 21.55 -22.06 12.90
N GLN A 239 21.44 -21.40 14.05
CA GLN A 239 22.44 -20.48 14.64
C GLN A 239 22.80 -19.25 13.78
N ASN A 240 22.14 -19.03 12.64
CA ASN A 240 22.49 -17.96 11.70
C ASN A 240 21.31 -17.05 11.40
N ASP A 241 20.17 -17.62 11.00
CA ASP A 241 18.99 -16.83 10.67
C ASP A 241 18.50 -16.12 11.95
N ARG A 242 18.34 -14.80 11.84
CA ARG A 242 17.92 -13.93 12.93
C ARG A 242 16.65 -13.17 12.50
N PRO A 243 15.49 -13.85 12.48
CA PRO A 243 14.21 -13.22 12.16
C PRO A 243 13.84 -12.16 13.22
N GLY A 244 13.36 -11.00 12.79
CA GLY A 244 13.07 -9.86 13.66
C GLY A 244 12.00 -8.92 13.11
N MET A 245 11.61 -7.94 13.92
CA MET A 245 10.69 -6.86 13.52
C MET A 245 9.34 -7.34 12.97
N VAL A 246 8.70 -8.29 13.65
CA VAL A 246 7.43 -8.85 13.18
C VAL A 246 6.31 -7.82 13.20
N THR A 247 5.54 -7.76 12.12
CA THR A 247 4.24 -7.07 12.07
C THR A 247 3.17 -8.03 11.56
N VAL A 248 1.93 -7.86 12.02
CA VAL A 248 0.83 -8.79 11.74
C VAL A 248 -0.46 -8.03 11.43
N ASP A 249 -1.20 -8.45 10.40
CA ASP A 249 -2.55 -7.94 10.16
C ASP A 249 -3.52 -9.06 9.78
N GLN A 250 -4.81 -8.84 10.02
CA GLN A 250 -5.86 -9.78 9.64
C GLN A 250 -6.35 -9.50 8.21
N MET A 251 -6.45 -10.54 7.41
CA MET A 251 -6.96 -10.54 6.04
C MET A 251 -8.47 -10.83 6.01
N PRO A 252 -9.19 -10.50 4.91
CA PRO A 252 -10.65 -10.54 4.86
C PRO A 252 -11.22 -11.96 4.86
N ASN A 253 -10.37 -12.97 4.60
CA ASN A 253 -10.71 -14.38 4.75
C ASN A 253 -10.61 -14.88 6.21
N GLY A 254 -10.30 -14.00 7.16
CA GLY A 254 -10.15 -14.30 8.58
C GLY A 254 -8.76 -14.79 8.98
N LYS A 255 -7.90 -15.13 8.01
CA LYS A 255 -6.50 -15.50 8.25
C LYS A 255 -5.66 -14.28 8.59
N TYR A 256 -4.48 -14.53 9.11
CA TYR A 256 -3.50 -13.52 9.48
C TYR A 256 -2.30 -13.63 8.56
N ILE A 257 -1.69 -12.50 8.24
CA ILE A 257 -0.38 -12.43 7.59
C ILE A 257 0.61 -11.75 8.54
N ALA A 258 1.78 -12.37 8.70
CA ALA A 258 2.90 -11.81 9.44
C ALA A 258 4.07 -11.54 8.49
N THR A 259 4.68 -10.37 8.56
CA THR A 259 5.92 -10.04 7.83
C THR A 259 7.05 -9.74 8.81
N TYR A 260 8.28 -10.06 8.41
CA TYR A 260 9.46 -9.87 9.24
C TYR A 260 10.73 -9.89 8.38
N GLU A 261 11.78 -9.24 8.87
CA GLU A 261 13.11 -9.34 8.28
C GLU A 261 13.82 -10.61 8.74
N VAL A 262 14.75 -11.12 7.94
CA VAL A 262 15.68 -12.19 8.31
C VAL A 262 17.11 -11.69 8.17
N VAL A 263 17.70 -11.35 9.31
CA VAL A 263 19.11 -10.92 9.42
C VAL A 263 20.02 -12.16 9.35
N ASN A 264 21.22 -12.00 8.78
CA ASN A 264 22.25 -13.04 8.68
C ASN A 264 21.86 -14.31 7.92
N LYS A 265 21.07 -14.16 6.86
CA LYS A 265 20.73 -15.25 5.95
C LYS A 265 22.02 -15.82 5.29
N PRO A 266 22.42 -17.07 5.53
CA PRO A 266 23.67 -17.62 4.99
C PRO A 266 23.74 -17.70 3.47
N SER A 267 22.60 -17.66 2.79
CA SER A 267 22.51 -17.66 1.32
C SER A 267 22.84 -16.31 0.68
N LEU A 268 23.00 -15.25 1.47
CA LEU A 268 23.29 -13.90 0.99
C LEU A 268 24.69 -13.47 1.46
N SER A 269 25.47 -12.86 0.57
CA SER A 269 26.79 -12.31 0.91
C SER A 269 26.70 -10.99 1.68
N GLN A 270 25.63 -10.22 1.46
CA GLN A 270 25.32 -9.00 2.17
C GLN A 270 24.19 -9.27 3.17
N ASN A 271 24.31 -8.70 4.37
CA ASN A 271 23.24 -8.74 5.36
C ASN A 271 22.21 -7.65 5.04
N SER A 272 21.34 -7.92 4.06
CA SER A 272 20.32 -6.99 3.59
C SER A 272 19.00 -7.08 4.37
N SER A 273 18.92 -7.93 5.40
CA SER A 273 17.73 -8.12 6.23
C SER A 273 16.49 -8.44 5.39
N ILE A 274 16.62 -9.41 4.48
CA ILE A 274 15.61 -9.76 3.49
C ILE A 274 14.27 -10.15 4.13
N VAL A 275 13.16 -9.71 3.55
CA VAL A 275 11.81 -9.82 4.13
C VAL A 275 11.12 -11.12 3.72
N TYR A 276 10.56 -11.80 4.71
CA TYR A 276 9.73 -12.99 4.57
C TYR A 276 8.33 -12.74 5.15
N TYR A 277 7.37 -13.58 4.77
CA TYR A 277 6.04 -13.57 5.35
C TYR A 277 5.49 -14.99 5.59
N LYS A 278 4.51 -15.08 6.49
CA LYS A 278 3.75 -16.30 6.79
C LYS A 278 2.28 -15.99 6.99
N THR A 279 1.45 -17.02 6.83
CA THR A 279 0.03 -16.95 7.17
C THR A 279 -0.33 -17.87 8.33
N SER A 280 -1.40 -17.52 9.04
CA SER A 280 -1.99 -18.32 10.11
C SER A 280 -3.51 -18.27 10.02
N ASP A 281 -4.18 -19.37 10.35
CA ASP A 281 -5.64 -19.44 10.35
C ASP A 281 -6.27 -18.67 11.52
N ASP A 282 -5.57 -18.52 12.63
CA ASP A 282 -6.11 -17.96 13.87
C ASP A 282 -5.25 -16.86 14.51
N GLY A 283 -4.06 -16.62 13.97
CA GLY A 283 -3.11 -15.65 14.50
C GLY A 283 -2.29 -16.15 15.70
N LEU A 284 -2.49 -17.38 16.17
CA LEU A 284 -1.72 -17.97 17.28
C LEU A 284 -0.91 -19.19 16.87
N ALA A 285 -1.45 -20.02 15.98
CA ALA A 285 -0.83 -21.23 15.49
C ALA A 285 0.03 -20.90 14.27
N TRP A 286 1.34 -21.03 14.45
CA TRP A 286 2.36 -20.83 13.43
C TRP A 286 3.30 -22.04 13.43
N ASN A 287 3.97 -22.32 12.31
CA ASN A 287 4.98 -23.39 12.23
C ASN A 287 6.39 -22.84 12.56
N PRO A 288 6.93 -22.97 13.78
CA PRO A 288 8.14 -22.21 14.16
C PRO A 288 9.39 -22.59 13.38
N SER A 289 9.52 -23.85 12.94
CA SER A 289 10.68 -24.31 12.19
C SER A 289 10.75 -23.82 10.75
N ASP A 290 9.68 -23.22 10.25
CA ASP A 290 9.59 -22.69 8.90
C ASP A 290 9.84 -21.17 8.89
N VAL A 291 10.80 -20.74 8.07
CA VAL A 291 11.16 -19.32 7.89
C VAL A 291 10.12 -18.56 7.05
N GLY A 292 9.18 -19.24 6.41
CA GLY A 292 8.12 -18.63 5.61
C GLY A 292 8.47 -18.46 4.13
N THR A 293 7.64 -17.67 3.45
CA THR A 293 7.76 -17.39 2.02
C THR A 293 8.51 -16.08 1.81
N LEU A 294 9.41 -16.05 0.83
CA LEU A 294 10.09 -14.83 0.42
C LEU A 294 9.10 -13.85 -0.20
N LEU A 295 9.18 -12.57 0.20
CA LEU A 295 8.37 -11.52 -0.39
C LEU A 295 9.06 -10.97 -1.64
N GLU A 296 8.61 -11.42 -2.82
CA GLU A 296 9.30 -11.18 -4.10
C GLU A 296 8.32 -10.77 -5.23
N THR A 297 8.76 -9.87 -6.09
CA THR A 297 8.05 -9.48 -7.32
C THR A 297 8.29 -10.47 -8.47
N GLU A 298 7.48 -10.41 -9.53
CA GLU A 298 7.68 -11.28 -10.72
C GLU A 298 9.06 -11.06 -11.38
N ASP A 299 9.64 -9.85 -11.28
CA ASP A 299 10.97 -9.51 -11.80
C ASP A 299 12.13 -9.73 -10.80
N GLY A 300 11.85 -10.30 -9.62
CA GLY A 300 12.85 -10.76 -8.66
C GLY A 300 13.40 -9.68 -7.71
N LEU A 301 12.64 -8.59 -7.50
CA LEU A 301 12.92 -7.64 -6.43
C LEU A 301 12.32 -8.15 -5.12
N CYS A 302 13.03 -7.92 -4.02
CA CYS A 302 12.60 -8.21 -2.67
C CYS A 302 12.59 -6.94 -1.82
N LEU A 303 11.93 -7.01 -0.66
CA LEU A 303 12.03 -5.99 0.38
C LEU A 303 13.10 -6.35 1.42
N GLY A 304 13.69 -5.33 2.01
CA GLY A 304 14.71 -5.45 3.05
C GLY A 304 14.50 -4.48 4.20
N SER A 305 14.79 -5.01 5.39
CA SER A 305 14.77 -4.40 6.71
C SER A 305 13.45 -3.79 7.18
N SER A 306 13.08 -4.09 8.43
CA SER A 306 12.01 -3.43 9.18
C SER A 306 10.64 -3.38 8.49
N PRO A 307 10.09 -4.51 8.03
CA PRO A 307 8.84 -4.50 7.28
C PRO A 307 7.64 -4.13 8.15
N TYR A 308 6.63 -3.51 7.53
CA TYR A 308 5.33 -3.24 8.13
C TYR A 308 4.21 -3.67 7.20
N VAL A 309 3.34 -4.59 7.64
CA VAL A 309 2.21 -5.08 6.85
C VAL A 309 0.89 -4.42 7.23
N LYS A 310 0.07 -4.12 6.22
CA LYS A 310 -1.32 -3.68 6.38
C LYS A 310 -2.20 -4.32 5.30
N TRP A 311 -3.33 -4.90 5.69
CA TRP A 311 -4.40 -5.18 4.74
C TRP A 311 -5.36 -3.99 4.67
N VAL A 312 -5.81 -3.66 3.45
CA VAL A 312 -6.80 -2.61 3.20
C VAL A 312 -7.91 -3.12 2.29
N ASN A 313 -9.13 -2.63 2.51
CA ASN A 313 -10.30 -2.90 1.67
C ASN A 313 -10.31 -2.06 0.38
N ALA A 314 -9.19 -2.06 -0.33
CA ALA A 314 -9.00 -1.39 -1.61
C ALA A 314 -8.21 -2.31 -2.54
N GLY A 315 -8.09 -1.97 -3.82
CA GLY A 315 -7.31 -2.79 -4.75
C GLY A 315 -7.95 -4.15 -5.05
N GLY A 316 -9.27 -4.23 -5.21
CA GLY A 316 -9.92 -5.41 -5.79
C GLY A 316 -10.79 -6.25 -4.83
N PRO A 317 -11.20 -7.46 -5.26
CA PRO A 317 -12.19 -8.28 -4.56
C PRO A 317 -11.67 -8.88 -3.24
N ASN A 318 -10.36 -9.15 -3.14
CA ASN A 318 -9.72 -9.66 -1.93
C ASN A 318 -9.10 -8.53 -1.07
N GLY A 319 -9.35 -7.27 -1.42
CA GLY A 319 -8.58 -6.14 -0.93
C GLY A 319 -7.12 -6.21 -1.38
N MET A 320 -6.25 -5.49 -0.68
CA MET A 320 -4.83 -5.36 -1.01
C MET A 320 -4.03 -5.49 0.27
N VAL A 321 -3.06 -6.40 0.28
CA VAL A 321 -2.01 -6.44 1.31
C VAL A 321 -0.90 -5.51 0.87
N ILE A 322 -0.49 -4.59 1.74
CA ILE A 322 0.58 -3.61 1.52
C ILE A 322 1.70 -3.92 2.51
N VAL A 323 2.94 -3.94 2.03
CA VAL A 323 4.14 -4.08 2.85
C VAL A 323 5.11 -2.95 2.50
N GLY A 324 5.48 -2.17 3.51
CA GLY A 324 6.60 -1.23 3.43
C GLY A 324 7.83 -1.81 4.13
N SER A 325 9.02 -1.42 3.70
CA SER A 325 10.29 -1.73 4.36
C SER A 325 11.29 -0.59 4.12
N LYS A 326 12.52 -0.70 4.62
CA LYS A 326 13.51 0.37 4.46
C LYS A 326 14.05 0.49 3.04
N TRP A 327 14.36 -0.63 2.40
CA TRP A 327 14.98 -0.67 1.06
C TRP A 327 14.49 -1.83 0.20
N ALA A 328 14.73 -1.70 -1.11
CA ALA A 328 14.60 -2.79 -2.06
C ALA A 328 15.90 -3.60 -2.16
N ILE A 329 15.79 -4.88 -2.50
CA ILE A 329 16.90 -5.81 -2.69
C ILE A 329 16.76 -6.44 -4.08
N ASN A 330 17.85 -6.51 -4.83
CA ASN A 330 17.86 -7.20 -6.11
C ASN A 330 18.02 -8.73 -5.95
N LYS A 331 17.88 -9.48 -7.05
CA LYS A 331 18.05 -10.94 -7.07
C LYS A 331 19.41 -11.49 -6.57
N ASN A 332 20.45 -10.66 -6.52
CA ASN A 332 21.76 -11.05 -6.00
C ASN A 332 21.85 -10.88 -4.47
N GLY A 333 20.86 -10.26 -3.85
CA GLY A 333 20.87 -9.89 -2.44
C GLY A 333 21.45 -8.51 -2.16
N ASP A 334 21.79 -7.73 -3.20
CA ASP A 334 22.36 -6.40 -3.05
C ASP A 334 21.25 -5.39 -2.73
N ILE A 335 21.49 -4.55 -1.72
CA ILE A 335 20.64 -3.39 -1.44
C ILE A 335 20.69 -2.47 -2.66
N GLN A 336 19.52 -2.07 -3.17
CA GLN A 336 19.40 -1.06 -4.21
C GLN A 336 19.09 0.30 -3.59
N GLU A 337 19.24 1.37 -4.36
CA GLU A 337 18.42 2.56 -4.14
C GLU A 337 16.95 2.12 -3.94
N GLY A 338 16.27 2.74 -2.98
CA GLY A 338 15.03 2.23 -2.42
C GLY A 338 14.31 3.29 -1.61
N GLY A 339 13.27 2.88 -0.87
CA GLY A 339 12.45 3.84 -0.15
C GLY A 339 11.59 4.68 -1.08
N GLN A 340 11.14 4.07 -2.18
CA GLN A 340 10.32 4.72 -3.20
C GLN A 340 9.00 3.97 -3.43
N ASN A 341 8.89 2.68 -3.08
CA ASN A 341 7.68 1.89 -3.34
C ASN A 341 7.37 0.96 -2.16
N PHE A 342 6.09 0.80 -1.86
CA PHE A 342 5.57 -0.37 -1.16
C PHE A 342 5.56 -1.57 -2.10
N PHE A 343 5.50 -2.78 -1.53
CA PHE A 343 5.11 -3.96 -2.28
C PHE A 343 3.68 -4.35 -1.88
N VAL A 344 2.86 -4.68 -2.87
CA VAL A 344 1.45 -5.02 -2.67
C VAL A 344 1.11 -6.37 -3.28
N ASN A 345 0.10 -7.03 -2.71
CA ASN A 345 -0.44 -8.26 -3.25
C ASN A 345 -1.98 -8.23 -3.18
N TYR A 346 -2.60 -8.58 -4.30
CA TYR A 346 -4.06 -8.56 -4.50
C TYR A 346 -4.72 -9.93 -4.29
N ASN A 347 -3.93 -10.94 -3.92
CA ASN A 347 -4.37 -12.31 -3.72
C ASN A 347 -3.89 -12.87 -2.37
N LEU A 348 -4.01 -12.06 -1.32
CA LEU A 348 -3.84 -12.49 0.08
C LEU A 348 -2.44 -13.07 0.40
N GLY A 349 -1.42 -12.54 -0.28
CA GLY A 349 -0.02 -12.94 -0.15
C GLY A 349 0.41 -13.99 -1.18
N GLU A 350 -0.51 -14.63 -1.88
CA GLU A 350 -0.19 -15.68 -2.85
C GLU A 350 0.26 -15.11 -4.20
N GLY A 351 1.24 -15.75 -4.83
CA GLY A 351 1.81 -15.32 -6.11
C GLY A 351 2.82 -14.16 -5.96
N PRO A 352 3.25 -13.56 -7.09
CA PRO A 352 4.21 -12.46 -7.06
C PRO A 352 3.60 -11.20 -6.44
N TRP A 353 4.48 -10.39 -5.84
CA TRP A 353 4.14 -9.05 -5.35
C TRP A 353 4.33 -8.01 -6.45
N GLU A 354 3.70 -6.85 -6.29
CA GLU A 354 3.79 -5.72 -7.22
C GLU A 354 4.31 -4.47 -6.52
N ARG A 355 5.06 -3.62 -7.21
CA ARG A 355 5.43 -2.30 -6.70
C ARG A 355 4.21 -1.38 -6.66
N TYR A 356 4.12 -0.56 -5.62
CA TYR A 356 3.08 0.45 -5.47
C TYR A 356 3.70 1.73 -4.92
N PRO A 357 3.52 2.90 -5.56
CA PRO A 357 4.09 4.16 -5.09
C PRO A 357 3.73 4.47 -3.64
N GLN A 358 4.71 4.92 -2.85
CA GLN A 358 4.49 5.40 -1.49
C GLN A 358 4.28 6.92 -1.43
N PRO A 359 3.56 7.43 -0.40
CA PRO A 359 3.40 8.86 -0.18
C PRO A 359 4.70 9.55 0.23
N LEU A 360 5.53 8.89 1.05
CA LEU A 360 6.83 9.40 1.48
C LEU A 360 7.94 8.73 0.69
N THR A 361 9.11 9.37 0.58
CA THR A 361 10.30 8.79 -0.04
C THR A 361 11.57 9.18 0.70
N TRP A 362 12.61 8.37 0.60
CA TRP A 362 13.91 8.65 1.24
C TRP A 362 15.06 8.04 0.43
N ASP A 363 16.28 8.42 0.78
CA ASP A 363 17.47 7.77 0.23
C ASP A 363 17.82 6.54 1.07
N ALA A 364 17.63 5.35 0.51
CA ALA A 364 17.90 4.12 1.23
C ALA A 364 19.39 3.70 1.23
N GLU A 365 20.21 4.24 0.33
CA GLU A 365 21.67 3.99 0.27
C GLU A 365 22.45 4.90 1.23
N GLY A 366 21.86 6.03 1.62
CA GLY A 366 22.34 6.94 2.65
C GLY A 366 22.36 6.31 4.05
N ILE A 367 23.21 5.30 4.27
CA ILE A 367 23.35 4.54 5.53
C ILE A 367 23.76 5.40 6.74
N GLN A 368 24.07 6.69 6.55
CA GLN A 368 24.47 7.59 7.62
C GLN A 368 23.32 7.89 8.58
N TYR A 369 22.09 7.98 8.08
CA TYR A 369 20.89 8.19 8.90
C TYR A 369 19.97 6.98 8.73
N LEU A 370 19.36 6.51 9.82
CA LEU A 370 18.44 5.37 9.79
C LEU A 370 17.07 5.78 9.21
N ASP A 371 17.07 6.49 8.08
CA ASP A 371 15.85 6.95 7.43
C ASP A 371 14.90 5.77 7.17
N ALA A 372 13.64 6.00 7.51
CA ALA A 372 12.52 5.06 7.49
C ALA A 372 12.77 3.73 8.22
N PHE A 373 13.73 3.67 9.13
CA PHE A 373 13.94 2.49 9.96
C PHE A 373 12.72 2.24 10.84
N SER A 374 11.98 1.18 10.48
CA SER A 374 10.65 0.87 11.00
C SER A 374 9.61 1.95 10.75
N GLN A 375 9.34 2.21 9.47
CA GLN A 375 8.16 2.96 9.03
C GLN A 375 6.84 2.31 9.46
N CYS A 376 5.73 3.06 9.40
CA CYS A 376 4.41 2.60 9.81
C CYS A 376 3.35 2.96 8.78
N ILE A 377 2.46 2.00 8.50
CA ILE A 377 1.35 2.16 7.55
C ILE A 377 0.02 2.08 8.30
N GLY A 378 -0.91 2.97 7.95
CA GLY A 378 -2.27 3.00 8.49
C GLY A 378 -3.28 3.48 7.48
N THR A 379 -4.54 3.62 7.89
CA THR A 379 -5.61 4.13 7.03
C THR A 379 -6.56 5.06 7.79
N ASN A 380 -7.32 5.85 7.04
CA ASN A 380 -8.48 6.55 7.59
C ASN A 380 -9.57 5.55 8.05
N VAL A 381 -10.63 6.08 8.66
CA VAL A 381 -11.74 5.27 9.21
C VAL A 381 -12.39 4.39 8.13
N ASP A 382 -12.52 4.92 6.91
CA ASP A 382 -13.24 4.28 5.80
C ASP A 382 -12.33 3.41 4.90
N ASP A 383 -11.04 3.26 5.24
CA ASP A 383 -10.04 2.54 4.43
C ASP A 383 -9.91 3.05 2.97
N THR A 384 -10.16 4.34 2.76
CA THR A 384 -10.08 5.03 1.46
C THR A 384 -8.83 5.89 1.29
N VAL A 385 -8.09 6.14 2.37
CA VAL A 385 -6.83 6.89 2.37
C VAL A 385 -5.79 6.11 3.14
N LEU A 386 -4.66 5.88 2.50
CA LEU A 386 -3.45 5.32 3.07
C LEU A 386 -2.69 6.41 3.82
N TYR A 387 -2.18 6.08 4.98
CA TYR A 387 -1.28 6.89 5.78
C TYR A 387 0.07 6.18 5.92
N GLU A 388 1.14 6.95 5.85
CA GLU A 388 2.50 6.47 6.11
C GLU A 388 3.19 7.45 7.05
N SER A 389 3.97 6.91 7.98
CA SER A 389 4.96 7.69 8.72
C SER A 389 6.34 7.06 8.62
N ALA A 390 7.35 7.93 8.51
CA ALA A 390 8.76 7.54 8.51
C ALA A 390 9.59 8.65 9.16
N ASN A 391 10.70 8.26 9.79
CA ASN A 391 11.74 9.21 10.21
C ASN A 391 12.62 9.51 9.00
N ILE A 392 12.79 10.78 8.65
CA ILE A 392 13.52 11.19 7.43
C ILE A 392 14.38 12.41 7.77
N LEU A 393 15.59 12.48 7.21
CA LEU A 393 16.45 13.66 7.32
C LEU A 393 15.68 14.95 6.98
N SER A 394 15.80 15.96 7.86
CA SER A 394 15.13 17.24 7.65
C SER A 394 15.66 17.90 6.35
N PRO A 395 14.82 18.63 5.60
CA PRO A 395 15.24 19.25 4.34
C PRO A 395 16.44 20.22 4.46
N ASP A 396 16.68 20.77 5.65
CA ASP A 396 17.82 21.65 5.95
C ASP A 396 19.05 20.89 6.50
N GLY A 397 18.96 19.58 6.66
CA GLY A 397 20.01 18.71 7.19
C GLY A 397 20.34 18.91 8.67
N SER A 398 19.50 19.63 9.43
CA SER A 398 19.78 19.98 10.83
C SER A 398 19.30 18.95 11.87
N GLY A 399 18.53 17.96 11.44
CA GLY A 399 17.97 16.93 12.31
C GLY A 399 17.15 15.90 11.53
N ILE A 400 16.31 15.14 12.26
CA ILE A 400 15.39 14.15 11.70
C ILE A 400 13.96 14.58 11.98
N ASP A 401 13.09 14.45 10.97
CA ASP A 401 11.65 14.67 11.05
C ASP A 401 10.91 13.34 11.12
N VAL A 402 9.84 13.24 11.92
CA VAL A 402 8.78 12.26 11.64
C VAL A 402 7.91 12.85 10.54
N ARG A 403 8.05 12.35 9.33
CA ARG A 403 7.21 12.73 8.18
C ARG A 403 5.94 11.89 8.17
N PHE A 404 4.85 12.53 7.77
CA PHE A 404 3.54 11.94 7.58
C PHE A 404 3.05 12.22 6.17
N GLY A 405 2.73 11.18 5.43
CA GLY A 405 2.27 11.25 4.05
C GLY A 405 0.95 10.52 3.85
N THR A 406 0.21 10.92 2.82
CA THR A 406 -1.09 10.33 2.50
C THR A 406 -1.20 10.03 1.02
N LEU A 407 -1.76 8.88 0.66
CA LEU A 407 -2.23 8.61 -0.70
C LEU A 407 -3.69 8.14 -0.65
N PRO A 408 -4.54 8.55 -1.60
CA PRO A 408 -5.83 7.89 -1.76
C PRO A 408 -5.61 6.40 -2.03
N LEU A 409 -6.54 5.53 -1.64
CA LEU A 409 -6.53 4.11 -1.99
C LEU A 409 -7.51 3.78 -3.12
N THR A 410 -8.28 4.78 -3.55
CA THR A 410 -9.42 4.66 -4.47
C THR A 410 -9.12 5.24 -5.86
N TYR A 411 -7.85 5.43 -6.21
CA TYR A 411 -7.43 6.04 -7.47
C TYR A 411 -7.20 4.99 -8.58
N ALA A 412 -7.20 5.44 -9.83
CA ALA A 412 -6.63 4.70 -10.96
C ALA A 412 -5.23 5.25 -11.26
N LEU A 413 -4.24 4.37 -11.36
CA LEU A 413 -2.85 4.71 -11.70
C LEU A 413 -2.58 4.43 -13.16
N TYR A 414 -1.87 5.36 -13.79
CA TYR A 414 -1.45 5.31 -15.18
C TYR A 414 0.04 5.59 -15.22
N GLU A 415 0.82 4.60 -15.66
CA GLU A 415 2.26 4.71 -15.80
C GLU A 415 2.63 5.66 -16.94
N ALA A 416 3.65 6.51 -16.74
CA ALA A 416 4.05 7.49 -17.74
C ALA A 416 4.67 6.81 -18.96
N GLU A 417 5.39 5.70 -18.79
CA GLU A 417 5.99 4.92 -19.87
C GLU A 417 4.96 4.28 -20.81
N ASN A 418 3.70 4.17 -20.39
CA ASN A 418 2.58 3.69 -21.22
C ASN A 418 1.89 4.81 -22.01
N ALA A 419 2.27 6.07 -21.77
CA ALA A 419 1.71 7.24 -22.44
C ALA A 419 2.32 7.48 -23.83
N ASN A 420 1.65 8.27 -24.66
CA ASN A 420 2.21 8.69 -25.94
C ASN A 420 3.25 9.79 -25.73
N LEU A 421 4.48 9.55 -26.15
CA LEU A 421 5.60 10.47 -25.98
C LEU A 421 5.87 11.29 -27.25
N THR A 422 6.32 12.54 -27.08
CA THR A 422 6.90 13.34 -28.16
C THR A 422 8.13 14.03 -27.61
N ASN A 423 9.29 13.84 -28.25
CA ASN A 423 10.59 14.37 -27.80
C ASN A 423 10.83 14.18 -26.30
N ALA A 424 10.47 13.01 -25.79
CA ALA A 424 10.72 12.50 -24.45
C ALA A 424 10.99 11.00 -24.58
N GLN A 425 11.58 10.37 -23.58
CA GLN A 425 11.97 8.97 -23.66
C GLN A 425 11.72 8.20 -22.37
N THR A 426 11.40 6.93 -22.51
CA THR A 426 11.34 5.97 -21.40
C THR A 426 12.75 5.67 -20.90
N ILE A 427 12.96 5.76 -19.59
CA ILE A 427 14.22 5.48 -18.90
C ILE A 427 13.97 4.32 -17.95
N GLU A 428 14.87 3.32 -17.92
CA GLU A 428 14.84 2.29 -16.89
C GLU A 428 15.28 2.89 -15.55
N CYS A 429 14.43 2.79 -14.55
CA CYS A 429 14.68 3.28 -13.20
C CYS A 429 14.07 2.29 -12.20
N TYR A 430 14.91 1.56 -11.47
CA TYR A 430 14.45 0.49 -10.56
C TYR A 430 13.47 0.99 -9.49
N ASP A 431 13.62 2.25 -9.10
CA ASP A 431 12.88 2.94 -8.06
C ASP A 431 11.53 3.53 -8.50
N SER A 432 11.24 3.53 -9.79
CA SER A 432 9.94 3.95 -10.31
C SER A 432 8.88 2.84 -10.12
N SER A 433 7.58 3.14 -10.23
CA SER A 433 6.53 2.14 -9.96
C SER A 433 6.58 0.94 -10.91
N GLY A 434 6.76 1.19 -12.20
CA GLY A 434 6.85 0.16 -13.23
C GLY A 434 8.27 -0.34 -13.51
N GLY A 435 9.29 0.23 -12.86
CA GLY A 435 10.70 0.05 -13.23
C GLY A 435 11.14 0.91 -14.43
N TYR A 436 10.23 1.74 -14.96
CA TYR A 436 10.51 2.77 -15.94
C TYR A 436 9.90 4.11 -15.54
N GLU A 437 10.46 5.20 -16.05
CA GLU A 437 9.88 6.52 -15.99
C GLU A 437 10.00 7.20 -17.35
N VAL A 438 9.41 8.38 -17.52
CA VAL A 438 9.59 9.22 -18.70
C VAL A 438 10.46 10.41 -18.37
N GLY A 439 11.59 10.50 -19.06
CA GLY A 439 12.50 11.61 -18.93
C GLY A 439 12.74 12.43 -20.20
N TYR A 440 13.66 13.38 -20.09
CA TYR A 440 14.06 14.32 -21.14
C TYR A 440 12.88 15.14 -21.68
N ILE A 441 11.98 15.58 -20.80
CA ILE A 441 10.84 16.43 -21.15
C ILE A 441 11.31 17.89 -21.29
N ASN A 442 12.36 18.13 -22.08
CA ASN A 442 13.16 19.37 -22.03
C ASN A 442 13.32 20.09 -23.38
N TYR A 443 12.69 19.59 -24.45
CA TYR A 443 12.53 20.31 -25.72
C TYR A 443 11.25 21.15 -25.70
N SER A 444 11.21 22.22 -26.52
CA SER A 444 10.06 23.13 -26.57
C SER A 444 8.74 22.46 -26.97
N ASP A 445 8.81 21.30 -27.62
CA ASP A 445 7.70 20.45 -28.04
C ASP A 445 7.64 19.10 -27.31
N SER A 446 8.44 18.89 -26.26
CA SER A 446 8.38 17.69 -25.41
C SER A 446 7.01 17.57 -24.73
N LYS A 447 6.42 16.37 -24.77
CA LYS A 447 5.18 16.07 -24.06
C LYS A 447 4.99 14.58 -23.76
N VAL A 448 4.25 14.35 -22.67
CA VAL A 448 3.71 13.06 -22.22
C VAL A 448 2.19 13.15 -22.29
N LEU A 449 1.56 12.33 -23.13
CA LEU A 449 0.13 12.35 -23.38
C LEU A 449 -0.51 11.05 -22.89
N PHE A 450 -1.17 11.11 -21.74
CA PHE A 450 -2.03 10.05 -21.22
C PHE A 450 -3.36 10.12 -21.98
N ASP A 451 -3.57 9.23 -22.95
CA ASP A 451 -4.75 9.24 -23.84
C ASP A 451 -5.76 8.12 -23.56
N LYS A 452 -5.57 7.41 -22.45
CA LYS A 452 -6.36 6.25 -22.02
C LYS A 452 -6.97 6.45 -20.62
N VAL A 453 -7.16 7.70 -20.20
CA VAL A 453 -7.68 8.03 -18.87
C VAL A 453 -9.20 7.86 -18.85
N VAL A 454 -9.67 6.73 -18.32
CA VAL A 454 -11.10 6.37 -18.31
C VAL A 454 -11.72 6.61 -16.94
N VAL A 455 -12.76 7.45 -16.90
CA VAL A 455 -13.52 7.72 -15.67
C VAL A 455 -15.01 7.40 -15.85
N PRO A 456 -15.71 6.91 -14.81
CA PRO A 456 -17.09 6.43 -14.94
C PRO A 456 -18.12 7.54 -15.11
N GLU A 457 -17.80 8.75 -14.66
CA GLU A 457 -18.72 9.89 -14.70
C GLU A 457 -17.98 11.21 -14.93
N SER A 458 -18.66 12.17 -15.55
CA SER A 458 -18.12 13.51 -15.72
C SER A 458 -18.02 14.22 -14.37
N GLY A 459 -16.97 15.03 -14.19
CA GLY A 459 -16.81 15.81 -12.97
C GLY A 459 -15.40 16.37 -12.81
N THR A 460 -15.15 16.98 -11.65
CA THR A 460 -13.80 17.41 -11.25
C THR A 460 -13.08 16.26 -10.57
N TYR A 461 -11.89 15.93 -11.07
CA TYR A 461 -10.99 14.91 -10.54
C TYR A 461 -9.71 15.58 -10.06
N THR A 462 -9.08 14.99 -9.05
CA THR A 462 -7.72 15.31 -8.65
C THR A 462 -6.76 14.37 -9.37
N VAL A 463 -5.77 14.95 -10.02
CA VAL A 463 -4.66 14.24 -10.65
C VAL A 463 -3.43 14.46 -9.80
N TYR A 464 -2.86 13.39 -9.28
CA TYR A 464 -1.56 13.37 -8.63
C TYR A 464 -0.53 12.97 -9.67
N VAL A 465 0.58 13.69 -9.73
CA VAL A 465 1.71 13.46 -10.61
C VAL A 465 2.89 13.08 -9.74
N ARG A 466 3.39 11.86 -9.91
CA ARG A 466 4.64 11.42 -9.30
C ARG A 466 5.79 11.85 -10.18
N TYR A 467 6.70 12.63 -9.62
CA TYR A 467 7.79 13.24 -10.36
C TYR A 467 9.09 13.15 -9.58
N ASN A 468 10.23 13.29 -10.28
CA ASN A 468 11.49 13.67 -9.66
C ASN A 468 12.13 14.85 -10.39
N ASN A 469 12.79 15.72 -9.64
CA ASN A 469 13.32 16.99 -10.10
C ASN A 469 14.68 17.28 -9.45
N GLY A 470 15.73 16.64 -9.97
CA GLY A 470 17.11 16.83 -9.52
C GLY A 470 17.79 18.10 -10.04
N THR A 471 17.04 19.10 -10.52
CA THR A 471 17.63 20.34 -11.06
C THR A 471 18.14 21.31 -9.99
N GLY A 472 17.78 21.09 -8.73
CA GLY A 472 18.08 21.99 -7.60
C GLY A 472 17.18 23.23 -7.51
N GLY A 473 16.23 23.41 -8.43
CA GLY A 473 15.25 24.49 -8.41
C GLY A 473 13.83 24.00 -8.73
N ASN A 474 12.84 24.90 -8.65
CA ASN A 474 11.48 24.56 -9.05
C ASN A 474 11.38 24.37 -10.56
N SER A 475 10.73 23.29 -10.98
CA SER A 475 10.37 22.99 -12.37
C SER A 475 8.86 23.02 -12.58
N SER A 476 8.41 22.97 -13.83
CA SER A 476 6.97 22.94 -14.13
C SER A 476 6.66 22.34 -15.50
N HIS A 477 5.45 21.81 -15.65
CA HIS A 477 4.88 21.42 -16.93
C HIS A 477 3.58 22.19 -17.22
N LYS A 478 3.30 22.41 -18.51
CA LYS A 478 1.96 22.80 -18.97
C LYS A 478 1.06 21.58 -18.90
N VAL A 479 -0.17 21.78 -18.43
CA VAL A 479 -1.21 20.76 -18.37
C VAL A 479 -2.30 21.10 -19.37
N SER A 480 -2.63 20.22 -20.31
CA SER A 480 -3.83 20.33 -21.16
C SER A 480 -4.71 19.10 -20.98
N VAL A 481 -6.00 19.31 -20.79
CA VAL A 481 -6.98 18.23 -20.60
C VAL A 481 -7.98 18.27 -21.76
N ASN A 482 -8.17 17.14 -22.44
CA ASN A 482 -9.07 17.00 -23.58
C ASN A 482 -8.84 18.05 -24.69
N GLY A 483 -7.58 18.45 -24.90
CA GLY A 483 -7.19 19.48 -25.87
C GLY A 483 -7.61 20.92 -25.49
N GLY A 484 -8.07 21.13 -24.26
CA GLY A 484 -8.43 22.44 -23.73
C GLY A 484 -7.22 23.34 -23.43
N SER A 485 -7.50 24.57 -23.00
CA SER A 485 -6.48 25.56 -22.62
C SER A 485 -5.52 25.02 -21.56
N SER A 486 -4.24 25.39 -21.68
CA SER A 486 -3.23 24.93 -20.74
C SER A 486 -3.27 25.65 -19.39
N SER A 487 -3.14 24.89 -18.31
CA SER A 487 -2.72 25.37 -16.98
C SER A 487 -1.27 24.94 -16.70
N THR A 488 -0.79 25.13 -15.46
CA THR A 488 0.57 24.77 -15.04
C THR A 488 0.53 23.91 -13.79
N VAL A 489 1.36 22.87 -13.76
CA VAL A 489 1.74 22.13 -12.55
C VAL A 489 3.20 22.43 -12.24
N THR A 490 3.51 22.66 -10.97
CA THR A 490 4.85 23.02 -10.49
C THR A 490 5.39 21.90 -9.61
N TYR A 491 6.69 21.66 -9.74
CA TYR A 491 7.45 20.60 -9.11
C TYR A 491 8.61 21.23 -8.31
N PRO A 492 8.54 21.25 -6.96
CA PRO A 492 9.70 21.53 -6.13
C PRO A 492 10.92 20.68 -6.50
N ALA A 493 12.12 21.16 -6.20
CA ALA A 493 13.31 20.32 -6.28
C ALA A 493 13.15 19.11 -5.35
N THR A 494 13.44 17.93 -5.86
CA THR A 494 13.62 16.73 -5.04
C THR A 494 15.05 16.70 -4.51
N ALA A 495 15.36 15.77 -3.61
CA ALA A 495 16.70 15.66 -3.05
C ALA A 495 17.76 15.43 -4.16
N ASP A 496 17.42 14.58 -5.13
CA ASP A 496 18.15 14.37 -6.38
C ASP A 496 17.20 13.78 -7.45
N TRP A 497 17.72 13.41 -8.62
CA TRP A 497 17.05 12.52 -9.57
C TRP A 497 16.76 11.15 -8.93
N ASN A 498 15.75 10.42 -9.40
CA ASN A 498 15.27 9.14 -8.82
C ASN A 498 14.76 9.24 -7.36
N ARG A 499 14.57 10.45 -6.82
CA ARG A 499 13.90 10.68 -5.54
C ARG A 499 12.54 11.29 -5.81
N TYR A 500 11.47 10.52 -5.61
CA TYR A 500 10.15 10.92 -6.08
C TYR A 500 9.37 11.76 -5.06
N GLN A 501 8.57 12.68 -5.56
CA GLN A 501 7.57 13.43 -4.79
C GLN A 501 6.27 13.53 -5.58
N TRP A 502 5.26 14.08 -4.92
CA TRP A 502 3.92 14.25 -5.47
C TRP A 502 3.56 15.73 -5.62
N ALA A 503 3.02 16.06 -6.79
CA ALA A 503 2.30 17.31 -7.04
C ALA A 503 0.88 16.95 -7.50
N SER A 504 -0.12 17.77 -7.19
CA SER A 504 -1.49 17.47 -7.63
C SER A 504 -2.20 18.67 -8.20
N PHE A 505 -3.11 18.48 -9.15
CA PHE A 505 -3.99 19.53 -9.65
C PHE A 505 -5.41 18.99 -9.88
N ASN A 506 -6.40 19.88 -9.90
CA ASN A 506 -7.78 19.51 -10.19
C ASN A 506 -8.11 19.81 -11.65
N CYS A 507 -8.84 18.91 -12.32
CA CYS A 507 -9.27 19.11 -13.70
C CYS A 507 -10.65 18.51 -13.98
N PRO A 508 -11.40 19.05 -14.97
CA PRO A 508 -12.64 18.43 -15.42
C PRO A 508 -12.34 17.26 -16.35
N LEU A 509 -12.93 16.09 -16.06
CA LEU A 509 -12.94 14.93 -16.95
C LEU A 509 -14.37 14.60 -17.36
N ASN A 510 -14.53 14.05 -18.55
CA ASN A 510 -15.80 13.55 -19.09
C ASN A 510 -15.95 12.06 -18.75
N ALA A 511 -17.18 11.57 -18.58
CA ALA A 511 -17.44 10.14 -18.53
C ALA A 511 -16.87 9.44 -19.78
N GLY A 512 -16.20 8.32 -19.59
CA GLY A 512 -15.46 7.60 -20.63
C GLY A 512 -14.00 8.05 -20.72
N ASN A 513 -13.42 7.94 -21.92
CA ASN A 513 -12.01 8.20 -22.16
C ASN A 513 -11.69 9.70 -22.23
N ASN A 514 -10.53 10.08 -21.67
CA ASN A 514 -10.02 11.45 -21.63
C ASN A 514 -8.54 11.48 -21.99
N THR A 515 -8.07 12.67 -22.35
CA THR A 515 -6.64 12.95 -22.50
C THR A 515 -6.14 13.92 -21.43
N ILE A 516 -4.97 13.62 -20.87
CA ILE A 516 -4.20 14.51 -19.99
C ILE A 516 -2.79 14.63 -20.58
N GLN A 517 -2.38 15.84 -20.93
CA GLN A 517 -1.08 16.12 -21.51
C GLN A 517 -0.23 16.95 -20.54
N LEU A 518 0.97 16.46 -20.23
CA LEU A 518 2.02 17.21 -19.52
C LEU A 518 3.10 17.58 -20.54
N SER A 519 3.47 18.86 -20.63
CA SER A 519 4.40 19.35 -21.65
C SER A 519 5.43 20.30 -21.06
N PHE A 520 6.59 20.39 -21.69
CA PHE A 520 7.65 21.29 -21.28
C PHE A 520 7.15 22.74 -21.11
N ASN A 521 7.60 23.40 -20.05
CA ASN A 521 7.20 24.77 -19.71
C ASN A 521 8.41 25.68 -19.41
N GLY A 522 9.50 25.52 -20.16
CA GLY A 522 10.76 26.26 -19.96
C GLY A 522 11.65 25.65 -18.86
N THR A 523 11.10 24.80 -18.01
CA THR A 523 11.75 23.96 -17.00
C THR A 523 11.17 22.54 -17.12
N TYR A 524 11.81 21.54 -16.51
CA TYR A 524 11.42 20.13 -16.66
C TYR A 524 11.66 19.33 -15.39
N ALA A 525 10.85 18.28 -15.23
CA ALA A 525 10.99 17.23 -14.23
C ALA A 525 10.69 15.90 -14.93
N GLU A 526 11.25 14.79 -14.46
CA GLU A 526 10.90 13.47 -15.01
C GLU A 526 9.64 12.93 -14.32
N LEU A 527 8.88 12.08 -15.03
CA LEU A 527 7.57 11.61 -14.61
C LEU A 527 7.55 10.10 -14.49
N ASP A 528 7.13 9.60 -13.33
CA ASP A 528 6.93 8.16 -13.09
C ASP A 528 5.51 7.76 -13.49
N CYS A 529 4.50 8.32 -12.82
CA CYS A 529 3.11 7.98 -13.06
C CYS A 529 2.16 9.13 -12.72
N ILE A 530 0.91 8.98 -13.13
CA ILE A 530 -0.20 9.78 -12.61
C ILE A 530 -1.22 8.92 -11.89
N MET A 531 -1.85 9.49 -10.87
CA MET A 531 -2.99 8.88 -10.18
C MET A 531 -4.19 9.80 -10.30
N VAL A 532 -5.31 9.25 -10.77
CA VAL A 532 -6.54 10.00 -11.00
C VAL A 532 -7.58 9.54 -9.99
N GLY A 533 -8.12 10.48 -9.22
CA GLY A 533 -9.08 10.20 -8.16
C GLY A 533 -10.20 11.23 -8.07
N LYS A 534 -11.33 10.79 -7.54
CA LYS A 534 -12.46 11.66 -7.18
C LYS A 534 -13.01 11.22 -5.84
N ALA A 535 -13.19 12.16 -4.92
CA ALA A 535 -13.73 11.88 -3.60
C ALA A 535 -15.07 11.13 -3.71
N GLY A 536 -15.21 10.04 -2.94
CA GLY A 536 -16.40 9.18 -2.95
C GLY A 536 -16.50 8.23 -4.15
N THR A 537 -15.51 8.19 -5.05
CA THR A 537 -15.46 7.25 -6.18
C THR A 537 -14.29 6.29 -6.03
N ASP A 538 -14.54 5.00 -6.19
CA ASP A 538 -13.50 3.97 -6.20
C ASP A 538 -13.12 3.58 -7.63
N LEU A 539 -11.89 3.94 -8.02
CA LEU A 539 -11.29 3.68 -9.32
C LEU A 539 -10.17 2.63 -9.24
N ASN A 540 -9.89 2.06 -8.06
CA ASN A 540 -8.80 1.11 -7.86
C ASN A 540 -9.25 -0.35 -8.04
N ARG A 541 -10.39 -0.60 -8.69
CA ARG A 541 -10.94 -1.95 -8.90
C ARG A 541 -10.71 -2.50 -10.30
N ASP A 542 -9.88 -1.81 -11.08
CA ASP A 542 -9.53 -2.21 -12.44
C ASP A 542 -8.34 -3.18 -12.43
N PHE A 543 -8.48 -4.30 -13.14
CA PHE A 543 -7.48 -5.36 -13.28
C PHE A 543 -7.37 -5.84 -14.72
N MET A 544 -6.18 -6.29 -15.11
CA MET A 544 -6.04 -7.23 -16.22
C MET A 544 -6.20 -8.65 -15.68
N ILE A 545 -6.84 -9.53 -16.46
CA ILE A 545 -7.12 -10.92 -16.08
C ILE A 545 -6.19 -11.82 -16.90
N LYS A 546 -5.09 -12.27 -16.29
CA LYS A 546 -4.00 -13.03 -16.94
C LYS A 546 -4.29 -14.53 -16.88
N ASN A 547 -4.28 -15.20 -18.03
CA ASN A 547 -4.47 -16.64 -18.13
C ASN A 547 -3.17 -17.37 -17.76
N LYS A 548 -3.27 -18.42 -16.94
CA LYS A 548 -2.10 -19.17 -16.49
C LYS A 548 -1.40 -19.93 -17.62
N ASN A 549 -2.15 -20.52 -18.55
CA ASN A 549 -1.59 -21.37 -19.61
C ASN A 549 -0.81 -20.55 -20.65
N SER A 550 -1.34 -19.40 -21.06
CA SER A 550 -0.76 -18.59 -22.13
C SER A 550 0.05 -17.38 -21.65
N GLY A 551 -0.15 -16.94 -20.40
CA GLY A 551 0.38 -15.66 -19.91
C GLY A 551 -0.28 -14.42 -20.52
N MET A 552 -1.32 -14.60 -21.35
CA MET A 552 -2.05 -13.53 -22.04
C MET A 552 -3.29 -13.08 -21.27
N TYR A 553 -3.89 -11.97 -21.69
CA TYR A 553 -4.94 -11.27 -20.95
C TYR A 553 -6.29 -11.36 -21.63
N LEU A 554 -7.35 -11.48 -20.83
CA LEU A 554 -8.73 -11.39 -21.31
C LEU A 554 -8.98 -9.99 -21.90
N GLU A 555 -9.35 -9.94 -23.18
CA GLU A 555 -9.55 -8.70 -23.93
C GLU A 555 -10.87 -8.72 -24.69
N THR A 556 -11.44 -7.52 -24.87
CA THR A 556 -12.43 -7.27 -25.92
C THR A 556 -11.72 -6.90 -27.24
N PRO A 557 -11.75 -7.76 -28.28
CA PRO A 557 -10.97 -7.57 -29.49
C PRO A 557 -11.18 -6.20 -30.16
N SER A 558 -10.08 -5.59 -30.60
CA SER A 558 -10.07 -4.32 -31.36
C SER A 558 -10.80 -3.16 -30.67
N MET A 559 -10.82 -3.16 -29.32
CA MET A 559 -11.58 -2.18 -28.52
C MET A 559 -13.07 -2.12 -28.91
N GLY A 560 -13.64 -3.24 -29.37
CA GLY A 560 -15.05 -3.30 -29.77
C GLY A 560 -15.97 -2.85 -28.63
N THR A 561 -17.10 -2.23 -28.97
CA THR A 561 -18.10 -1.76 -27.98
C THR A 561 -19.48 -2.37 -28.23
N ALA A 562 -19.63 -3.23 -29.23
CA ALA A 562 -20.89 -3.87 -29.57
C ALA A 562 -21.27 -4.96 -28.55
N ASP A 563 -22.57 -5.10 -28.30
CA ASP A 563 -23.10 -6.26 -27.57
C ASP A 563 -22.78 -7.54 -28.35
N ASN A 564 -22.51 -8.62 -27.63
CA ASN A 564 -22.14 -9.92 -28.18
C ASN A 564 -20.80 -9.96 -28.92
N ALA A 565 -19.93 -8.95 -28.78
CA ALA A 565 -18.54 -9.09 -29.21
C ALA A 565 -17.88 -10.19 -28.36
N VAL A 566 -17.35 -11.22 -29.01
CA VAL A 566 -16.68 -12.37 -28.38
C VAL A 566 -15.37 -11.91 -27.78
N LEU A 567 -15.13 -12.31 -26.53
CA LEU A 567 -13.88 -12.03 -25.83
C LEU A 567 -12.80 -13.03 -26.25
N GLY A 568 -11.53 -12.65 -26.11
CA GLY A 568 -10.40 -13.53 -26.39
C GLY A 568 -9.19 -13.23 -25.51
N GLN A 569 -8.09 -13.93 -25.77
CA GLN A 569 -6.80 -13.64 -25.12
C GLN A 569 -5.82 -12.92 -26.05
N TYR A 570 -5.09 -11.94 -25.53
CA TYR A 570 -4.09 -11.16 -26.27
C TYR A 570 -2.87 -10.83 -25.38
N SER A 571 -1.73 -10.52 -26.01
CA SER A 571 -0.56 -9.97 -25.32
C SER A 571 -0.90 -8.67 -24.59
N LYS A 572 -0.11 -8.27 -23.59
CA LYS A 572 -0.32 -6.99 -22.87
C LYS A 572 -0.36 -5.82 -23.87
N THR A 573 -1.45 -5.06 -23.92
CA THR A 573 -1.61 -3.91 -24.82
C THR A 573 -1.78 -2.58 -24.09
N VAL A 574 -1.98 -2.61 -22.76
CA VAL A 574 -2.24 -1.44 -21.89
C VAL A 574 -3.39 -0.54 -22.39
N TYR A 575 -4.31 -1.08 -23.19
CA TYR A 575 -5.53 -0.39 -23.61
C TYR A 575 -6.69 -0.72 -22.66
N PRO A 576 -7.67 0.19 -22.48
CA PRO A 576 -8.81 -0.03 -21.60
C PRO A 576 -9.69 -1.24 -21.98
N CYS A 577 -9.49 -1.87 -23.14
CA CYS A 577 -10.17 -3.09 -23.53
C CYS A 577 -9.65 -4.36 -22.82
N GLN A 578 -8.48 -4.30 -22.16
CA GLN A 578 -7.94 -5.33 -21.28
C GLN A 578 -8.18 -5.05 -19.79
N LEU A 579 -8.71 -3.87 -19.45
CA LEU A 579 -9.00 -3.48 -18.07
C LEU A 579 -10.45 -3.81 -17.72
N TRP A 580 -10.61 -4.54 -16.62
CA TRP A 580 -11.89 -5.00 -16.10
C TRP A 580 -12.09 -4.48 -14.68
N GLU A 581 -13.13 -3.69 -14.46
CA GLU A 581 -13.60 -3.35 -13.12
C GLU A 581 -14.25 -4.58 -12.51
N ILE A 582 -13.74 -5.00 -11.35
CA ILE A 582 -14.26 -6.13 -10.58
C ILE A 582 -15.02 -5.60 -9.39
N LYS A 583 -16.34 -5.77 -9.41
CA LYS A 583 -17.24 -5.21 -8.41
C LYS A 583 -18.19 -6.26 -7.86
N ALA A 584 -18.34 -6.30 -6.54
CA ALA A 584 -19.26 -7.23 -5.88
C ALA A 584 -20.71 -7.01 -6.37
N SER A 585 -21.41 -8.11 -6.65
CA SER A 585 -22.80 -8.14 -7.09
C SER A 585 -23.47 -9.46 -6.68
N GLY A 586 -24.45 -9.39 -5.78
CA GLY A 586 -25.07 -10.59 -5.20
C GLY A 586 -24.06 -11.45 -4.44
N SER A 587 -24.00 -12.75 -4.77
CA SER A 587 -23.04 -13.71 -4.20
C SER A 587 -21.72 -13.83 -4.99
N GLY A 588 -21.50 -12.96 -5.98
CA GLY A 588 -20.28 -12.96 -6.78
C GLY A 588 -19.87 -11.54 -7.16
N SER A 589 -19.24 -11.40 -8.33
CA SER A 589 -18.76 -10.14 -8.87
C SER A 589 -19.13 -9.99 -10.33
N THR A 590 -19.31 -8.75 -10.77
CA THR A 590 -19.33 -8.41 -12.19
C THR A 590 -17.92 -8.09 -12.69
N LEU A 591 -17.68 -8.34 -13.98
CA LEU A 591 -16.47 -7.94 -14.71
C LEU A 591 -16.88 -6.92 -15.78
N MET A 592 -16.68 -5.63 -15.52
CA MET A 592 -17.05 -4.57 -16.47
C MET A 592 -15.82 -4.08 -17.23
N ASN A 593 -15.85 -4.17 -18.55
CA ASN A 593 -14.79 -3.68 -19.42
C ASN A 593 -14.72 -2.15 -19.40
N ARG A 594 -13.55 -1.58 -19.13
CA ARG A 594 -13.39 -0.12 -18.99
C ARG A 594 -13.51 0.63 -20.31
N ASN A 595 -13.17 0.01 -21.44
CA ASN A 595 -13.36 0.65 -22.75
C ASN A 595 -14.86 0.82 -23.10
N SER A 596 -15.69 -0.20 -22.88
CA SER A 596 -17.08 -0.20 -23.37
C SER A 596 -18.14 0.08 -22.30
N GLY A 597 -17.81 -0.06 -21.01
CA GLY A 597 -18.77 -0.05 -19.90
C GLY A 597 -19.69 -1.29 -19.87
N LYS A 598 -19.34 -2.34 -20.63
CA LYS A 598 -20.13 -3.59 -20.75
C LYS A 598 -19.52 -4.73 -19.97
N TYR A 599 -20.32 -5.77 -19.74
CA TYR A 599 -20.03 -6.81 -18.76
C TYR A 599 -19.69 -8.12 -19.44
N CYS A 600 -18.68 -8.84 -18.92
CA CYS A 600 -18.39 -10.21 -19.32
C CYS A 600 -19.61 -11.10 -19.03
N GLN A 601 -20.09 -11.78 -20.08
CA GLN A 601 -21.33 -12.55 -20.07
C GLN A 601 -21.16 -13.86 -20.85
N ILE A 602 -21.81 -14.93 -20.40
CA ILE A 602 -22.01 -16.12 -21.23
C ILE A 602 -23.18 -15.91 -22.19
N GLN A 603 -22.90 -16.03 -23.49
CA GLN A 603 -23.84 -15.72 -24.56
C GLN A 603 -25.13 -16.56 -24.48
N ASN A 604 -26.27 -15.92 -24.71
CA ASN A 604 -27.60 -16.56 -24.78
C ASN A 604 -28.00 -17.38 -23.54
N ALA A 605 -27.40 -17.09 -22.37
CA ALA A 605 -27.59 -17.87 -21.14
C ALA A 605 -27.31 -19.37 -21.30
N SER A 606 -26.46 -19.73 -22.26
CA SER A 606 -26.14 -21.13 -22.56
C SER A 606 -25.48 -21.81 -21.36
N MET A 607 -25.89 -23.04 -21.10
CA MET A 607 -25.25 -23.94 -20.13
C MET A 607 -24.33 -24.97 -20.80
N ALA A 608 -24.19 -24.92 -22.14
CA ALA A 608 -23.36 -25.86 -22.89
C ALA A 608 -21.86 -25.54 -22.73
N ASP A 609 -21.04 -26.58 -22.83
CA ASP A 609 -19.59 -26.43 -23.00
C ASP A 609 -19.29 -25.77 -24.35
N GLY A 610 -18.27 -24.91 -24.39
CA GLY A 610 -17.88 -24.15 -25.58
C GLY A 610 -18.78 -22.94 -25.88
N ALA A 611 -19.74 -22.62 -25.02
CA ALA A 611 -20.49 -21.37 -25.14
C ALA A 611 -19.55 -20.17 -24.96
N LYS A 612 -19.74 -19.14 -25.79
CA LYS A 612 -18.82 -18.00 -25.87
C LYS A 612 -19.00 -17.03 -24.70
N ALA A 613 -17.88 -16.54 -24.19
CA ALA A 613 -17.85 -15.36 -23.35
C ALA A 613 -17.87 -14.13 -24.26
N VAL A 614 -18.78 -13.19 -23.98
CA VAL A 614 -18.98 -11.97 -24.74
C VAL A 614 -19.05 -10.77 -23.80
N GLN A 615 -18.88 -9.56 -24.32
CA GLN A 615 -19.36 -8.38 -23.60
C GLN A 615 -20.84 -8.10 -23.89
N TYR A 616 -21.58 -7.64 -22.89
CA TYR A 616 -22.99 -7.27 -23.05
C TYR A 616 -23.40 -6.16 -22.06
N THR A 617 -24.36 -5.33 -22.45
CA THR A 617 -24.99 -4.33 -21.58
C THR A 617 -25.46 -4.95 -20.26
N TYR A 618 -25.28 -4.25 -19.13
CA TYR A 618 -25.70 -4.77 -17.83
C TYR A 618 -27.20 -5.07 -17.80
N SER A 619 -27.55 -6.29 -17.36
CA SER A 619 -28.92 -6.76 -17.26
C SER A 619 -29.27 -7.30 -15.86
N GLY A 620 -28.27 -7.44 -14.98
CA GLY A 620 -28.43 -8.13 -13.69
C GLY A 620 -28.62 -9.65 -13.83
N SER A 621 -28.46 -10.21 -15.03
CA SER A 621 -28.58 -11.65 -15.28
C SER A 621 -27.47 -12.43 -14.55
N PRO A 622 -27.77 -13.63 -14.00
CA PRO A 622 -26.75 -14.53 -13.44
C PRO A 622 -25.63 -14.90 -14.43
N THR A 623 -25.86 -14.72 -15.74
CA THR A 623 -24.84 -14.91 -16.78
C THR A 623 -23.72 -13.88 -16.73
N GLN A 624 -23.91 -12.75 -16.03
CA GLN A 624 -22.96 -11.65 -15.86
C GLN A 624 -22.29 -11.65 -14.47
N ILE A 625 -22.64 -12.62 -13.62
CA ILE A 625 -22.14 -12.71 -12.25
C ILE A 625 -21.19 -13.89 -12.15
N TRP A 626 -20.02 -13.65 -11.58
CA TRP A 626 -18.90 -14.58 -11.53
C TRP A 626 -18.39 -14.76 -10.10
N SER A 627 -18.12 -15.99 -9.66
CA SER A 627 -17.39 -16.25 -8.41
C SER A 627 -15.91 -16.53 -8.71
N PHE A 628 -15.04 -16.07 -7.81
CA PHE A 628 -13.61 -16.33 -7.84
C PHE A 628 -13.34 -17.45 -6.85
N GLU A 629 -12.97 -18.64 -7.34
CA GLU A 629 -12.67 -19.81 -6.52
C GLU A 629 -11.16 -20.01 -6.49
N GLU A 630 -10.53 -19.77 -5.33
CA GLU A 630 -9.08 -19.87 -5.16
C GLU A 630 -8.57 -21.28 -5.48
N VAL A 631 -7.40 -21.35 -6.13
CA VAL A 631 -6.65 -22.58 -6.37
C VAL A 631 -5.40 -22.59 -5.49
N SER A 632 -4.27 -22.12 -6.00
CA SER A 632 -2.99 -22.07 -5.30
C SER A 632 -2.02 -21.14 -6.02
N GLY A 633 -1.11 -20.47 -5.31
CA GLY A 633 -0.03 -19.70 -5.93
C GLY A 633 -0.51 -18.48 -6.73
N GLY A 634 -1.58 -17.83 -6.27
CA GLY A 634 -2.10 -16.60 -6.88
C GLY A 634 -3.24 -16.83 -7.88
N TYR A 635 -3.55 -18.09 -8.22
CA TYR A 635 -4.52 -18.42 -9.26
C TYR A 635 -5.90 -18.78 -8.70
N PHE A 636 -6.93 -18.44 -9.47
CA PHE A 636 -8.32 -18.81 -9.20
C PHE A 636 -9.03 -19.30 -10.48
N TYR A 637 -10.12 -20.02 -10.27
CA TYR A 637 -11.15 -20.24 -11.27
C TYR A 637 -12.14 -19.07 -11.27
N ILE A 638 -12.56 -18.60 -12.45
CA ILE A 638 -13.66 -17.63 -12.58
C ILE A 638 -14.91 -18.39 -13.03
N LYS A 639 -15.89 -18.57 -12.14
CA LYS A 639 -17.05 -19.44 -12.37
C LYS A 639 -18.33 -18.67 -12.57
N ASN A 640 -19.07 -19.00 -13.61
CA ASN A 640 -20.32 -18.32 -13.95
C ASN A 640 -21.47 -18.77 -13.03
N GLN A 641 -22.22 -17.82 -12.46
CA GLN A 641 -23.32 -18.15 -11.54
C GLN A 641 -24.51 -18.84 -12.22
N ASN A 642 -24.75 -18.62 -13.52
CA ASN A 642 -25.83 -19.29 -14.23
C ASN A 642 -25.52 -20.77 -14.54
N SER A 643 -24.37 -21.04 -15.15
CA SER A 643 -24.02 -22.37 -15.65
C SER A 643 -23.22 -23.23 -14.66
N GLN A 644 -22.64 -22.61 -13.63
CA GLN A 644 -21.66 -23.22 -12.71
C GLN A 644 -20.38 -23.73 -13.42
N LYS A 645 -20.10 -23.21 -14.61
CA LYS A 645 -18.92 -23.53 -15.44
C LYS A 645 -17.86 -22.45 -15.36
N LEU A 646 -16.63 -22.81 -15.75
CA LEU A 646 -15.45 -21.97 -15.61
C LEU A 646 -15.21 -21.16 -16.88
N LEU A 647 -14.84 -19.89 -16.74
CA LEU A 647 -14.27 -19.09 -17.81
C LEU A 647 -12.97 -19.75 -18.27
N GLU A 648 -12.86 -19.98 -19.57
CA GLU A 648 -11.70 -20.65 -20.16
C GLU A 648 -11.26 -19.99 -21.46
N ILE A 649 -10.06 -20.35 -21.90
CA ILE A 649 -9.64 -20.17 -23.29
C ILE A 649 -9.87 -21.48 -24.05
N ALA A 650 -10.65 -21.38 -25.13
CA ALA A 650 -11.12 -22.53 -25.89
C ALA A 650 -9.97 -23.39 -26.42
N GLY A 651 -10.08 -24.71 -26.24
CA GLY A 651 -9.12 -25.69 -26.76
C GLY A 651 -7.76 -25.66 -26.06
N ASN A 652 -7.64 -25.07 -24.86
CA ASN A 652 -6.37 -24.87 -24.15
C ASN A 652 -5.32 -24.14 -25.01
N SER A 653 -5.78 -23.25 -25.89
CA SER A 653 -4.94 -22.56 -26.86
C SER A 653 -4.03 -21.51 -26.19
N THR A 654 -2.82 -21.37 -26.70
CA THR A 654 -1.89 -20.28 -26.39
C THR A 654 -1.77 -19.28 -27.54
N GLU A 655 -2.64 -19.38 -28.55
CA GLU A 655 -2.63 -18.49 -29.73
C GLU A 655 -3.29 -17.14 -29.40
N LEU A 656 -2.75 -16.09 -30.03
CA LEU A 656 -3.31 -14.74 -29.95
C LEU A 656 -4.69 -14.69 -30.61
N GLY A 657 -5.67 -14.12 -29.90
CA GLY A 657 -7.06 -14.05 -30.34
C GLY A 657 -7.85 -15.35 -30.15
N ALA A 658 -7.29 -16.36 -29.47
CA ALA A 658 -8.08 -17.53 -29.08
C ALA A 658 -9.28 -17.10 -28.23
N GLU A 659 -10.46 -17.62 -28.59
CA GLU A 659 -11.73 -17.20 -28.02
C GLU A 659 -11.87 -17.65 -26.56
N ALA A 660 -12.42 -16.77 -25.73
CA ALA A 660 -12.84 -17.09 -24.38
C ALA A 660 -14.26 -17.70 -24.39
N GLY A 661 -14.48 -18.65 -23.49
CA GLY A 661 -15.74 -19.37 -23.37
C GLY A 661 -15.98 -19.88 -21.97
N GLN A 662 -16.91 -20.82 -21.85
CA GLN A 662 -17.06 -21.63 -20.66
C GLN A 662 -16.92 -23.12 -20.94
N TRP A 663 -16.44 -23.85 -19.94
CA TRP A 663 -16.43 -25.31 -19.93
C TRP A 663 -16.56 -25.83 -18.50
N GLY A 664 -17.00 -27.08 -18.34
CA GLY A 664 -16.85 -27.81 -17.08
C GLY A 664 -15.38 -27.84 -16.60
N ASP A 665 -15.16 -28.14 -15.33
CA ASP A 665 -13.79 -28.25 -14.80
C ASP A 665 -13.02 -29.39 -15.49
N THR A 666 -11.90 -29.03 -16.11
CA THR A 666 -10.98 -29.94 -16.79
C THR A 666 -9.64 -30.08 -16.05
N GLY A 667 -9.37 -29.23 -15.06
CA GLY A 667 -8.09 -29.11 -14.38
C GLY A 667 -6.97 -28.42 -15.17
N TYR A 668 -7.19 -28.09 -16.46
CA TYR A 668 -6.18 -27.45 -17.31
C TYR A 668 -5.92 -25.99 -16.92
N ASP A 669 -4.70 -25.53 -17.19
CA ASP A 669 -4.28 -24.18 -16.83
C ASP A 669 -4.98 -23.08 -17.65
N CYS A 670 -5.62 -23.41 -18.79
CA CYS A 670 -6.43 -22.45 -19.54
C CYS A 670 -7.71 -21.99 -18.79
N GLN A 671 -8.08 -22.69 -17.72
CA GLN A 671 -9.21 -22.33 -16.85
C GLN A 671 -8.78 -21.51 -15.63
N LYS A 672 -7.47 -21.33 -15.42
CA LYS A 672 -6.90 -20.68 -14.24
C LYS A 672 -6.42 -19.28 -14.59
N TRP A 673 -6.77 -18.33 -13.74
CA TRP A 673 -6.56 -16.91 -13.97
C TRP A 673 -5.93 -16.25 -12.75
N THR A 674 -5.23 -15.13 -12.96
CA THR A 674 -4.79 -14.24 -11.89
C THR A 674 -5.16 -12.79 -12.23
N LEU A 675 -5.30 -11.96 -11.20
CA LEU A 675 -5.55 -10.53 -11.32
C LEU A 675 -4.23 -9.79 -11.17
N VAL A 676 -3.93 -8.90 -12.11
CA VAL A 676 -2.73 -8.05 -12.07
C VAL A 676 -3.09 -6.61 -12.43
N LYS A 677 -2.34 -5.63 -11.92
CA LYS A 677 -2.51 -4.22 -12.32
C LYS A 677 -1.81 -3.93 -13.64
N GLU A 678 -2.15 -2.79 -14.25
CA GLU A 678 -1.49 -2.34 -15.47
C GLU A 678 0.02 -2.13 -15.27
N SER A 679 0.41 -1.68 -14.07
CA SER A 679 1.77 -1.39 -13.64
C SER A 679 2.67 -2.62 -13.48
N THR A 680 2.12 -3.85 -13.45
CA THR A 680 2.93 -5.06 -13.26
C THR A 680 3.85 -5.30 -14.46
N ARG A 681 5.16 -5.45 -14.19
CA ARG A 681 6.23 -5.62 -15.20
C ARG A 681 6.13 -6.95 -15.94
#